data_AF-A0A1F3JM61-F1
#
_entry.id   AF-A0A1F3JM61-F1
#
_cell.length_a   1.000
_cell.length_b   1.000
_cell.length_c   1.000
_cell.angle_alpha   90.00
_cell.angle_beta   90.00
_cell.angle_gamma   90.00
#
_symmetry.space_group_name_H-M   'P 1'
#
loop_
_entity.id
_entity.type
_entity.pdbx_description
1 polymer ?
#
loop_
_entity_poly.entity_id
_entity_poly.type
_entity_poly.pdbx_seq_one_letter_code
_entity_poly.pdbx_strand_id
1 'polypeptide(L)'
;MNKLNKMRLLMMMLMMASYVVYGQCDFKTIGHRGGASYNYPENTLLSLKHGFSVEGLYAAEIDVRKTKDSVLMLMHDYYIDRTTNGHGEVKYLNSDYLKSLDAGVWKGDKFAGNGVPTLKEAIQLAMQYGKKLYLNMKVFEPQLVASTLKQINAPSDVILLDPDDTTKVRIYHQLMPDVPLVYFGAPPDSINDTTYYHFLKTNGVIAVELYAGDILDTANKWPVQYKQQLEKWGIDVWAYTINNTGYMQKLKDFGIKGLETDRPEIAHSIYCDNKEIGFFPEKRITGQWDFKNKNLNATIGSQLVEKGDSTAIGQKSTFGKISDFNIPLIENTDVNIMQVAAYDSAHYLTFYSNISPQGNPGGLFCDNDYTLIMDILKPASIKDYISLYQTSNNNSDDGDIFINTASDGVGILGNYNGLINDSTWYRLAFVFDLPNEQIIEYINGIEVGNIYIPGGLDGRFCINNNWGVQPSNLFSDDDNETSILYVSSIQIRDYAMTADEVSFLGGVSTNKISDSIIINPQECPTYNLTDTHKEICENIEGSISVNAADTFNFKWQINMGSIWEDVTDTAFKNSSFKELVIPKTLASMNNYRFRCQISNNCQIVTDSIILKINNAPQIITQPLSITVKAEEDTTFKIYAIGTNIAYQWQIKNDQSWLDLANNSTYSGVNTAAMEISDITKTMNGMQYRCKITGTCQPDDYSEIVTLSIDNTLIAEIGSSLNNIKIINNEEMTSLIMPDNNQYTIKLLNSIGQCVSVSTISGGIYNVNLKNGLYLLHITDGKQERVIKIVNL
;
A
#
# COMPACT_ATOMS: atom_id res chain seq x y z
N MET A 1 -45.07 -4.91 -14.21
CA MET A 1 -44.14 -3.81 -13.84
C MET A 1 -43.69 -3.09 -15.11
N ASN A 2 -43.91 -1.79 -15.21
CA ASN A 2 -43.54 -0.98 -16.38
C ASN A 2 -42.01 -0.88 -16.55
N LYS A 3 -41.56 -0.69 -17.79
CA LYS A 3 -40.14 -0.59 -18.21
C LYS A 3 -39.31 0.34 -17.32
N LEU A 4 -39.92 1.42 -16.82
CA LEU A 4 -39.30 2.39 -15.90
C LEU A 4 -38.99 1.80 -14.51
N ASN A 5 -39.84 0.90 -14.00
CA ASN A 5 -39.62 0.23 -12.71
C ASN A 5 -38.58 -0.90 -12.84
N LYS A 6 -38.49 -1.56 -14.00
CA LYS A 6 -37.38 -2.50 -14.28
C LYS A 6 -36.03 -1.78 -14.40
N MET A 7 -35.99 -0.59 -15.03
CA MET A 7 -34.77 0.22 -15.09
C MET A 7 -34.35 0.75 -13.71
N ARG A 8 -35.28 1.19 -12.86
CA ARG A 8 -34.98 1.60 -11.48
C ARG A 8 -34.50 0.45 -10.60
N LEU A 9 -35.10 -0.74 -10.74
CA LEU A 9 -34.66 -1.93 -10.00
C LEU A 9 -33.30 -2.44 -10.49
N LEU A 10 -33.02 -2.35 -11.80
CA LEU A 10 -31.73 -2.70 -12.38
C LEU A 10 -30.65 -1.68 -12.02
N MET A 11 -30.96 -0.37 -11.96
CA MET A 11 -30.06 0.67 -11.45
C MET A 11 -29.80 0.52 -9.94
N MET A 12 -30.80 0.16 -9.13
CA MET A 12 -30.58 -0.14 -7.70
C MET A 12 -29.78 -1.43 -7.51
N MET A 13 -29.98 -2.47 -8.33
CA MET A 13 -29.16 -3.69 -8.30
C MET A 13 -27.74 -3.47 -8.84
N LEU A 14 -27.54 -2.61 -9.84
CA LEU A 14 -26.21 -2.21 -10.33
C LEU A 14 -25.48 -1.27 -9.36
N MET A 15 -26.20 -0.42 -8.62
CA MET A 15 -25.61 0.38 -7.52
C MET A 15 -25.28 -0.47 -6.28
N MET A 16 -25.98 -1.60 -6.05
CA MET A 16 -25.64 -2.55 -4.99
C MET A 16 -24.55 -3.56 -5.39
N ALA A 17 -24.30 -3.77 -6.69
CA ALA A 17 -23.31 -4.74 -7.18
C ALA A 17 -21.89 -4.16 -7.35
N SER A 18 -21.66 -2.89 -7.03
CA SER A 18 -20.32 -2.27 -6.96
C SER A 18 -19.87 -1.87 -5.57
N TYR A 19 -20.63 -2.19 -4.52
CA TYR A 19 -20.07 -2.23 -3.17
C TYR A 19 -19.44 -3.59 -2.97
N VAL A 20 -18.17 -3.72 -3.37
CA VAL A 20 -17.25 -4.46 -2.51
C VAL A 20 -17.47 -3.83 -1.13
N VAL A 21 -18.08 -4.56 -0.21
CA VAL A 21 -17.95 -4.22 1.21
C VAL A 21 -16.47 -4.41 1.49
N TYR A 22 -15.68 -3.38 1.24
CA TYR A 22 -14.41 -3.22 1.93
C TYR A 22 -14.79 -3.35 3.40
N GLY A 23 -14.39 -4.45 4.03
CA GLY A 23 -14.59 -4.61 5.47
C GLY A 23 -14.09 -3.32 6.10
N GLN A 24 -14.99 -2.62 6.79
CA GLN A 24 -14.66 -1.34 7.41
C GLN A 24 -13.45 -1.59 8.31
N CYS A 25 -12.35 -0.90 8.05
CA CYS A 25 -11.13 -1.09 8.82
C CYS A 25 -11.43 -0.80 10.29
N ASP A 26 -11.30 -1.81 11.15
CA ASP A 26 -11.61 -1.68 12.58
C ASP A 26 -10.45 -1.01 13.36
N PHE A 27 -9.33 -0.73 12.70
CA PHE A 27 -8.20 -0.04 13.29
C PHE A 27 -8.49 1.44 13.57
N LYS A 28 -8.07 1.93 14.73
CA LYS A 28 -8.24 3.34 15.13
C LYS A 28 -6.96 4.12 14.85
N THR A 29 -7.00 5.00 13.89
CA THR A 29 -5.92 5.97 13.68
C THR A 29 -6.16 7.19 14.56
N ILE A 30 -5.21 7.48 15.44
CA ILE A 30 -5.20 8.66 16.31
C ILE A 30 -4.13 9.60 15.78
N GLY A 31 -4.49 10.84 15.48
CA GLY A 31 -3.52 11.83 15.03
C GLY A 31 -3.03 12.67 16.21
N HIS A 32 -1.75 12.55 16.54
CA HIS A 32 -1.08 13.18 17.68
C HIS A 32 -1.09 14.72 17.57
N ARG A 33 -1.18 15.40 18.72
CA ARG A 33 -1.12 16.86 18.93
C ARG A 33 -1.81 17.69 17.86
N GLY A 34 -3.07 17.40 17.60
CA GLY A 34 -3.91 18.13 16.65
C GLY A 34 -4.13 17.39 15.33
N GLY A 35 -3.76 16.12 15.21
CA GLY A 35 -4.25 15.30 14.10
C GLY A 35 -3.41 15.33 12.83
N ALA A 36 -2.46 16.25 12.68
CA ALA A 36 -1.55 16.34 11.53
C ALA A 36 -0.24 17.07 11.89
N SER A 37 0.18 16.96 13.15
CA SER A 37 1.32 17.66 13.79
C SER A 37 2.65 17.48 13.04
N TYR A 38 2.78 16.45 12.20
CA TYR A 38 3.96 16.25 11.38
C TYR A 38 4.18 17.43 10.43
N ASN A 39 3.12 17.86 9.74
CA ASN A 39 3.16 18.89 8.70
C ASN A 39 2.59 20.24 9.15
N TYR A 40 1.79 20.25 10.23
CA TYR A 40 1.09 21.44 10.73
C TYR A 40 1.52 21.77 12.16
N PRO A 41 1.40 23.04 12.60
CA PRO A 41 1.76 23.41 13.96
C PRO A 41 0.88 22.67 14.98
N GLU A 42 1.53 21.93 15.88
CA GLU A 42 0.88 21.11 16.89
C GLU A 42 -0.13 21.91 17.74
N ASN A 43 -1.20 21.26 18.20
CA ASN A 43 -2.19 21.83 19.12
C ASN A 43 -2.89 23.12 18.62
N THR A 44 -2.96 23.32 17.30
CA THR A 44 -3.70 24.44 16.68
C THR A 44 -5.03 23.98 16.06
N LEU A 45 -5.98 24.91 15.91
CA LEU A 45 -7.21 24.64 15.14
C LEU A 45 -6.91 24.33 13.67
N LEU A 46 -5.81 24.88 13.14
CA LEU A 46 -5.36 24.58 11.78
C LEU A 46 -4.97 23.10 11.65
N SER A 47 -4.11 22.59 12.52
CA SER A 47 -3.73 21.18 12.54
C SER A 47 -4.96 20.29 12.67
N LEU A 48 -5.86 20.60 13.62
CA LEU A 48 -7.10 19.85 13.83
C LEU A 48 -7.98 19.80 12.58
N LYS A 49 -8.15 20.94 11.90
CA LYS A 49 -8.95 21.02 10.68
C LYS A 49 -8.39 20.11 9.58
N HIS A 50 -7.07 20.07 9.44
CA HIS A 50 -6.40 19.19 8.48
C HIS A 50 -6.51 17.72 8.89
N GLY A 51 -6.19 17.38 10.14
CA GLY A 51 -6.33 16.03 10.68
C GLY A 51 -7.76 15.49 10.52
N PHE A 52 -8.79 16.26 10.86
CA PHE A 52 -10.19 15.85 10.69
C PHE A 52 -10.61 15.62 9.24
N SER A 53 -9.86 16.16 8.28
CA SER A 53 -10.07 15.93 6.86
C SER A 53 -9.33 14.67 6.35
N VAL A 54 -8.45 14.06 7.15
CA VAL A 54 -7.77 12.79 6.83
C VAL A 54 -8.79 11.65 6.89
N GLU A 55 -8.83 10.87 5.80
CA GLU A 55 -9.68 9.68 5.71
C GLU A 55 -9.29 8.66 6.79
N GLY A 56 -10.29 8.06 7.43
CA GLY A 56 -10.05 7.04 8.45
C GLY A 56 -9.55 7.54 9.81
N LEU A 57 -9.32 8.84 10.00
CA LEU A 57 -8.97 9.38 11.32
C LEU A 57 -10.12 9.14 12.31
N TYR A 58 -9.83 8.42 13.40
CA TYR A 58 -10.77 8.12 14.48
C TYR A 58 -10.90 9.29 15.46
N ALA A 59 -9.78 9.79 15.96
CA ALA A 59 -9.70 10.93 16.86
C ALA A 59 -8.40 11.72 16.61
N ALA A 60 -8.39 13.00 16.98
CA ALA A 60 -7.15 13.76 17.10
C ALA A 60 -6.80 13.90 18.58
N GLU A 61 -5.61 13.46 18.98
CA GLU A 61 -5.08 13.73 20.31
C GLU A 61 -4.71 15.21 20.43
N ILE A 62 -4.98 15.80 21.60
CA ILE A 62 -4.62 17.18 21.94
C ILE A 62 -4.17 17.27 23.39
N ASP A 63 -3.18 18.12 23.62
CA ASP A 63 -2.64 18.38 24.94
C ASP A 63 -3.34 19.57 25.59
N VAL A 64 -3.80 19.42 26.83
CA VAL A 64 -4.59 20.46 27.49
C VAL A 64 -3.96 20.89 28.81
N ARG A 65 -3.78 22.21 28.97
CA ARG A 65 -3.33 22.85 30.22
C ARG A 65 -4.29 23.92 30.68
N LYS A 66 -4.31 24.13 32.00
CA LYS A 66 -5.07 25.21 32.64
C LYS A 66 -4.21 26.47 32.79
N THR A 67 -4.76 27.60 32.37
CA THR A 67 -4.20 28.95 32.55
C THR A 67 -4.51 29.53 33.93
N LYS A 68 -3.90 30.68 34.27
CA LYS A 68 -4.11 31.39 35.54
C LYS A 68 -5.58 31.77 35.78
N ASP A 69 -6.28 32.17 34.73
CA ASP A 69 -7.70 32.55 34.73
C ASP A 69 -8.64 31.35 34.56
N SER A 70 -8.13 30.12 34.75
CA SER A 70 -8.90 28.87 34.72
C SER A 70 -9.57 28.56 33.38
N VAL A 71 -8.92 28.90 32.27
CA VAL A 71 -9.32 28.49 30.92
C VAL A 71 -8.43 27.33 30.47
N LEU A 72 -9.05 26.28 29.91
CA LEU A 72 -8.34 25.16 29.30
C LEU A 72 -7.88 25.53 27.90
N MET A 73 -6.56 25.50 27.69
CA MET A 73 -5.88 25.85 26.44
C MET A 73 -5.14 24.64 25.89
N LEU A 74 -5.05 24.54 24.56
CA LEU A 74 -4.29 23.51 23.88
C LEU A 74 -2.79 23.84 23.96
N MET A 75 -2.05 23.11 24.79
CA MET A 75 -0.62 23.32 25.01
C MET A 75 0.04 22.09 25.65
N HIS A 76 1.05 21.54 24.99
CA HIS A 76 1.83 20.41 25.49
C HIS A 76 2.76 20.81 26.64
N ASP A 77 3.59 21.83 26.40
CA ASP A 77 4.73 22.17 27.24
C ASP A 77 4.32 22.97 28.48
N TYR A 78 5.19 22.96 29.51
CA TYR A 78 5.02 23.86 30.66
C TYR A 78 5.18 25.32 30.26
N TYR A 79 6.19 25.59 29.43
CA TYR A 79 6.55 26.90 28.90
C TYR A 79 6.10 27.01 27.44
N ILE A 80 5.59 28.17 27.05
CA ILE A 80 5.04 28.38 25.70
C ILE A 80 6.12 28.66 24.63
N ASP A 81 7.37 28.74 25.06
CA ASP A 81 8.53 29.22 24.29
C ASP A 81 8.84 28.38 23.03
N ARG A 82 8.62 27.06 23.08
CA ARG A 82 8.96 26.17 21.95
C ARG A 82 8.03 26.35 20.75
N THR A 83 6.74 26.52 21.00
CA THR A 83 5.67 26.45 19.98
C THR A 83 4.91 27.76 19.81
N THR A 84 5.39 28.86 20.40
CA THR A 84 4.82 30.19 20.21
C THR A 84 5.91 31.25 20.07
N ASN A 85 5.52 32.48 19.77
CA ASN A 85 6.38 33.66 19.82
C ASN A 85 6.35 34.39 21.18
N GLY A 86 5.81 33.76 22.23
CA GLY A 86 5.77 34.31 23.59
C GLY A 86 6.67 33.55 24.56
N HIS A 87 6.63 33.97 25.83
CA HIS A 87 7.44 33.37 26.89
C HIS A 87 6.64 33.14 28.16
N GLY A 88 7.02 32.12 28.92
CA GLY A 88 6.58 31.89 30.29
C GLY A 88 5.72 30.65 30.49
N GLU A 89 5.51 30.31 31.77
CA GLU A 89 4.80 29.09 32.14
C GLU A 89 3.28 29.27 32.10
N VAL A 90 2.57 28.34 31.43
CA VAL A 90 1.11 28.43 31.17
C VAL A 90 0.29 28.72 32.42
N LYS A 91 0.63 28.12 33.57
CA LYS A 91 -0.13 28.26 34.83
C LYS A 91 -0.11 29.68 35.40
N TYR A 92 0.82 30.54 34.97
CA TYR A 92 0.95 31.92 35.42
C TYR A 92 0.44 32.95 34.40
N LEU A 93 0.04 32.50 33.22
CA LEU A 93 -0.40 33.34 32.11
C LEU A 93 -1.94 33.32 32.01
N ASN A 94 -2.51 34.44 31.57
CA ASN A 94 -3.94 34.53 31.27
C ASN A 94 -4.21 34.05 29.84
N SER A 95 -5.39 33.48 29.61
CA SER A 95 -5.81 32.97 28.30
C SER A 95 -5.77 34.01 27.16
N ASP A 96 -6.12 35.27 27.45
CA ASP A 96 -6.05 36.36 26.46
C ASP A 96 -4.63 36.60 25.93
N TYR A 97 -3.61 36.43 26.77
CA TYR A 97 -2.21 36.54 26.33
C TYR A 97 -1.88 35.40 25.37
N LEU A 98 -2.17 34.15 25.75
CA LEU A 98 -1.91 32.98 24.88
C LEU A 98 -2.64 33.08 23.53
N LYS A 99 -3.88 33.57 23.53
CA LYS A 99 -4.65 33.79 22.29
C LYS A 99 -4.05 34.85 21.37
N SER A 100 -3.35 35.85 21.94
CA SER A 100 -2.73 36.93 21.18
C SER A 100 -1.41 36.56 20.51
N LEU A 101 -0.82 35.43 20.92
CA LEU A 101 0.44 34.93 20.38
C LEU A 101 0.24 34.22 19.05
N ASP A 102 1.35 33.96 18.37
CA ASP A 102 1.40 33.13 17.16
C ASP A 102 1.98 31.76 17.50
N ALA A 103 1.16 30.72 17.39
CA ALA A 103 1.47 29.32 17.61
C ALA A 103 1.78 28.56 16.30
N GLY A 104 1.98 29.26 15.19
CA GLY A 104 2.18 28.69 13.86
C GLY A 104 3.53 29.00 13.22
N VAL A 105 4.05 30.22 13.37
CA VAL A 105 5.29 30.69 12.70
C VAL A 105 6.49 29.77 12.96
N TRP A 106 6.59 29.19 14.15
CA TRP A 106 7.66 28.25 14.48
C TRP A 106 7.69 27.02 13.55
N LYS A 107 6.55 26.62 12.97
CA LYS A 107 6.48 25.51 12.00
C LYS A 107 6.80 25.98 10.57
N GLY A 108 6.82 27.29 10.34
CA GLY A 108 7.08 27.94 9.07
C GLY A 108 6.18 29.14 8.82
N ASP A 109 6.71 30.17 8.13
CA ASP A 109 6.01 31.44 7.87
C ASP A 109 4.60 31.30 7.27
N LYS A 110 4.37 30.24 6.48
CA LYS A 110 3.05 29.95 5.86
C LYS A 110 1.95 29.66 6.88
N PHE A 111 2.31 29.41 8.13
CA PHE A 111 1.39 29.13 9.24
C PHE A 111 1.21 30.32 10.18
N ALA A 112 1.68 31.51 9.82
CA ALA A 112 1.47 32.71 10.61
C ALA A 112 -0.03 33.03 10.84
N GLY A 113 -0.32 33.70 11.95
CA GLY A 113 -1.64 34.19 12.33
C GLY A 113 -2.49 33.20 13.10
N ASN A 114 -1.93 32.10 13.61
CA ASN A 114 -2.67 31.11 14.40
C ASN A 114 -2.44 31.32 15.90
N GLY A 115 -3.47 31.70 16.64
CA GLY A 115 -3.39 31.79 18.11
C GLY A 115 -3.45 30.43 18.81
N VAL A 116 -3.06 30.38 20.09
CA VAL A 116 -3.23 29.17 20.91
C VAL A 116 -4.73 28.96 21.17
N PRO A 117 -5.32 27.81 20.79
CA PRO A 117 -6.76 27.58 20.95
C PRO A 117 -7.16 27.23 22.39
N THR A 118 -8.42 27.51 22.73
CA THR A 118 -9.08 26.92 23.90
C THR A 118 -9.59 25.50 23.59
N LEU A 119 -9.72 24.68 24.63
CA LEU A 119 -10.39 23.38 24.51
C LEU A 119 -11.83 23.51 23.98
N LYS A 120 -12.53 24.58 24.38
CA LYS A 120 -13.88 24.87 23.89
C LYS A 120 -13.92 25.03 22.36
N GLU A 121 -13.00 25.82 21.80
CA GLU A 121 -12.91 26.02 20.35
C GLU A 121 -12.57 24.72 19.62
N ALA A 122 -11.67 23.89 20.19
CA ALA A 122 -11.33 22.59 19.64
C ALA A 122 -12.55 21.63 19.61
N ILE A 123 -13.31 21.54 20.71
CA ILE A 123 -14.51 20.67 20.76
C ILE A 123 -15.56 21.14 19.74
N GLN A 124 -15.78 22.44 19.62
CA GLN A 124 -16.70 22.99 18.62
C GLN A 124 -16.29 22.63 17.18
N LEU A 125 -14.99 22.67 16.88
CA LEU A 125 -14.46 22.25 15.60
C LEU A 125 -14.67 20.73 15.38
N ALA A 126 -14.41 19.91 16.40
CA ALA A 126 -14.63 18.46 16.33
C ALA A 126 -16.11 18.12 16.03
N MET A 127 -17.05 18.79 16.72
CA MET A 127 -18.48 18.66 16.46
C MET A 127 -18.86 19.06 15.03
N GLN A 128 -18.26 20.12 14.49
CA GLN A 128 -18.51 20.57 13.12
C GLN A 128 -18.10 19.51 12.08
N TYR A 129 -17.02 18.77 12.34
CA TYR A 129 -16.50 17.73 11.46
C TYR A 129 -17.08 16.34 11.75
N GLY A 130 -17.88 16.18 12.82
CA GLY A 130 -18.33 14.88 13.29
C GLY A 130 -17.18 13.96 13.71
N LYS A 131 -16.11 14.55 14.26
CA LYS A 131 -14.89 13.87 14.72
C LYS A 131 -14.75 13.95 16.24
N LYS A 132 -13.79 13.20 16.77
CA LYS A 132 -13.51 13.11 18.21
C LYS A 132 -12.17 13.73 18.55
N LEU A 133 -12.06 14.24 19.77
CA LEU A 133 -10.79 14.65 20.37
C LEU A 133 -10.38 13.64 21.44
N TYR A 134 -9.13 13.24 21.44
CA TYR A 134 -8.53 12.48 22.52
C TYR A 134 -7.74 13.47 23.39
N LEU A 135 -8.15 13.68 24.64
CA LEU A 135 -7.58 14.74 25.47
C LEU A 135 -6.49 14.15 26.34
N ASN A 136 -5.25 14.60 26.13
CA ASN A 136 -4.16 14.43 27.05
C ASN A 136 -4.13 15.56 28.08
N MET A 137 -4.59 15.25 29.29
CA MET A 137 -4.70 16.25 30.35
C MET A 137 -3.36 16.40 31.08
N LYS A 138 -2.56 17.39 30.69
CA LYS A 138 -1.28 17.72 31.37
C LYS A 138 -1.45 18.18 32.82
N VAL A 139 -2.67 18.58 33.19
CA VAL A 139 -3.07 18.86 34.57
C VAL A 139 -4.46 18.25 34.79
N PHE A 140 -4.65 17.53 35.90
CA PHE A 140 -5.92 16.86 36.20
C PHE A 140 -7.01 17.86 36.64
N GLU A 141 -7.92 18.20 35.73
CA GLU A 141 -8.97 19.22 35.91
C GLU A 141 -10.38 18.73 35.52
N PRO A 142 -10.88 17.64 36.12
CA PRO A 142 -12.09 16.94 35.65
C PRO A 142 -13.37 17.81 35.73
N GLN A 143 -13.50 18.66 36.76
CA GLN A 143 -14.67 19.54 36.88
C GLN A 143 -14.68 20.61 35.79
N LEU A 144 -13.51 21.13 35.41
CA LEU A 144 -13.39 22.17 34.40
C LEU A 144 -13.71 21.60 33.00
N VAL A 145 -13.23 20.40 32.70
CA VAL A 145 -13.60 19.66 31.48
C VAL A 145 -15.12 19.43 31.41
N ALA A 146 -15.72 18.88 32.47
CA ALA A 146 -17.17 18.64 32.55
C ALA A 146 -17.98 19.94 32.38
N SER A 147 -17.53 21.03 33.01
CA SER A 147 -18.18 22.34 32.88
C SER A 147 -18.07 22.91 31.45
N THR A 148 -16.94 22.67 30.78
CA THR A 148 -16.71 23.08 29.38
C THR A 148 -17.67 22.36 28.45
N LEU A 149 -17.79 21.03 28.55
CA LEU A 149 -18.74 20.23 27.75
C LEU A 149 -20.18 20.70 27.96
N LYS A 150 -20.58 20.94 29.22
CA LYS A 150 -21.91 21.43 29.57
C LYS A 150 -22.19 22.81 29.01
N GLN A 151 -21.20 23.72 29.02
CA GLN A 151 -21.36 25.09 28.52
C GLN A 151 -21.72 25.12 27.03
N ILE A 152 -21.20 24.20 26.23
CA ILE A 152 -21.45 24.12 24.78
C ILE A 152 -22.43 23.03 24.37
N ASN A 153 -23.05 22.34 25.33
CA ASN A 153 -23.94 21.21 25.09
C ASN A 153 -23.33 20.15 24.15
N ALA A 154 -22.06 19.83 24.40
CA ALA A 154 -21.33 18.82 23.63
C ALA A 154 -21.84 17.41 23.95
N PRO A 155 -21.95 16.50 22.96
CA PRO A 155 -22.22 15.09 23.23
C PRO A 155 -21.01 14.45 23.92
N SER A 156 -21.25 13.54 24.86
CA SER A 156 -20.19 12.94 25.69
C SER A 156 -19.13 12.19 24.87
N ASP A 157 -19.50 11.60 23.74
CA ASP A 157 -18.60 10.81 22.90
C ASP A 157 -17.77 11.64 21.90
N VAL A 158 -17.88 12.98 21.94
CA VAL A 158 -17.00 13.88 21.16
C VAL A 158 -15.59 13.93 21.72
N ILE A 159 -15.39 13.54 22.98
CA ILE A 159 -14.07 13.45 23.59
C ILE A 159 -13.77 12.02 24.07
N LEU A 160 -12.49 11.71 24.17
CA LEU A 160 -11.92 10.63 24.96
C LEU A 160 -10.97 11.23 26.01
N LEU A 161 -10.84 10.60 27.17
CA LEU A 161 -9.96 11.08 28.25
C LEU A 161 -8.91 10.02 28.61
N ASP A 162 -7.71 10.46 28.98
CA ASP A 162 -6.54 9.62 29.26
C ASP A 162 -6.14 9.51 30.75
N PRO A 163 -6.95 8.89 31.65
CA PRO A 163 -6.49 8.70 33.01
C PRO A 163 -5.24 7.81 33.06
N ASP A 164 -4.20 8.30 33.74
CA ASP A 164 -2.92 7.62 34.00
C ASP A 164 -2.92 6.81 35.31
N ASP A 165 -4.03 6.82 36.07
CA ASP A 165 -4.21 6.02 37.28
C ASP A 165 -5.69 5.66 37.53
N THR A 166 -5.91 4.62 38.34
CA THR A 166 -7.25 4.08 38.63
C THR A 166 -8.12 5.02 39.49
N THR A 167 -7.53 5.95 40.23
CA THR A 167 -8.29 6.97 40.95
C THR A 167 -8.88 7.99 39.98
N LYS A 168 -8.11 8.43 38.98
CA LYS A 168 -8.58 9.32 37.92
C LYS A 168 -9.64 8.66 37.04
N VAL A 169 -9.48 7.37 36.70
CA VAL A 169 -10.53 6.56 36.01
C VAL A 169 -11.88 6.69 36.73
N ARG A 170 -11.89 6.42 38.04
CA ARG A 170 -13.10 6.47 38.87
C ARG A 170 -13.69 7.87 38.93
N ILE A 171 -12.87 8.91 39.08
CA ILE A 171 -13.35 10.30 39.17
C ILE A 171 -13.97 10.74 37.83
N TYR A 172 -13.31 10.46 36.70
CA TYR A 172 -13.87 10.77 35.39
C TYR A 172 -15.18 10.03 35.15
N HIS A 173 -15.24 8.73 35.43
CA HIS A 173 -16.47 7.95 35.26
C HIS A 173 -17.63 8.44 36.15
N GLN A 174 -17.34 8.87 37.39
CA GLN A 174 -18.37 9.45 38.27
C GLN A 174 -18.91 10.79 37.78
N LEU A 175 -18.06 11.64 37.20
CA LEU A 175 -18.45 12.98 36.74
C LEU A 175 -19.03 12.97 35.32
N MET A 176 -18.53 12.09 34.46
CA MET A 176 -18.79 12.02 33.03
C MET A 176 -18.93 10.54 32.60
N PRO A 177 -19.98 9.83 33.05
CA PRO A 177 -20.10 8.36 32.89
C PRO A 177 -20.18 7.88 31.44
N ASP A 178 -20.61 8.75 30.53
CA ASP A 178 -20.78 8.42 29.11
C ASP A 178 -19.54 8.79 28.26
N VAL A 179 -18.50 9.38 28.85
CA VAL A 179 -17.24 9.69 28.14
C VAL A 179 -16.35 8.45 28.10
N PRO A 180 -15.93 7.96 26.92
CA PRO A 180 -14.99 6.85 26.83
C PRO A 180 -13.62 7.21 27.39
N LEU A 181 -12.98 6.25 28.08
CA LEU A 181 -11.64 6.41 28.64
C LEU A 181 -10.61 5.55 27.89
N VAL A 182 -9.43 6.11 27.67
CA VAL A 182 -8.25 5.42 27.16
C VAL A 182 -7.23 5.41 28.30
N TYR A 183 -6.99 4.27 28.92
CA TYR A 183 -6.13 4.25 30.11
C TYR A 183 -4.65 4.29 29.71
N PHE A 184 -3.91 5.22 30.30
CA PHE A 184 -2.49 5.48 30.01
C PHE A 184 -1.57 5.08 31.19
N GLY A 185 -2.15 4.50 32.24
CA GLY A 185 -1.43 4.19 33.48
C GLY A 185 -0.67 2.87 33.47
N ALA A 186 0.02 2.61 34.58
CA ALA A 186 0.76 1.37 34.78
C ALA A 186 -0.15 0.12 34.78
N PRO A 187 0.38 -1.04 34.33
CA PRO A 187 -0.25 -2.35 34.50
C PRO A 187 -0.36 -2.73 35.98
N PRO A 188 -1.18 -3.72 36.35
CA PRO A 188 -1.26 -4.20 37.73
C PRO A 188 0.03 -4.93 38.14
N ASP A 189 0.39 -4.87 39.43
CA ASP A 189 1.55 -5.60 40.00
C ASP A 189 1.51 -7.11 39.67
N SER A 190 0.31 -7.68 39.62
CA SER A 190 0.06 -9.03 39.16
C SER A 190 -0.75 -9.01 37.88
N ILE A 191 -0.17 -9.51 36.80
CA ILE A 191 -0.83 -9.56 35.48
C ILE A 191 -2.15 -10.35 35.47
N ASN A 192 -2.35 -11.23 36.45
CA ASN A 192 -3.54 -12.06 36.59
C ASN A 192 -4.60 -11.47 37.54
N ASP A 193 -4.44 -10.22 38.01
CA ASP A 193 -5.44 -9.54 38.83
C ASP A 193 -6.71 -9.23 38.03
N THR A 194 -7.70 -10.12 38.13
CA THR A 194 -9.00 -9.96 37.45
C THR A 194 -9.80 -8.76 37.97
N THR A 195 -9.56 -8.32 39.20
CA THR A 195 -10.30 -7.18 39.79
C THR A 195 -9.89 -5.87 39.12
N TYR A 196 -8.61 -5.73 38.77
CA TYR A 196 -8.09 -4.60 38.01
C TYR A 196 -8.76 -4.47 36.63
N TYR A 197 -8.79 -5.54 35.83
CA TYR A 197 -9.38 -5.47 34.49
C TYR A 197 -10.90 -5.31 34.52
N HIS A 198 -11.57 -5.95 35.48
CA HIS A 198 -12.99 -5.73 35.72
C HIS A 198 -13.27 -4.26 36.08
N PHE A 199 -12.44 -3.67 36.94
CA PHE A 199 -12.53 -2.25 37.31
C PHE A 199 -12.40 -1.34 36.08
N LEU A 200 -11.36 -1.52 35.26
CA LEU A 200 -11.18 -0.72 34.04
C LEU A 200 -12.41 -0.83 33.13
N LYS A 201 -12.85 -2.06 32.82
CA LYS A 201 -13.96 -2.29 31.89
C LYS A 201 -15.28 -1.69 32.38
N THR A 202 -15.58 -1.84 33.66
CA THR A 202 -16.84 -1.34 34.25
C THR A 202 -16.86 0.18 34.43
N ASN A 203 -15.71 0.84 34.44
CA ASN A 203 -15.59 2.30 34.54
C ASN A 203 -15.36 2.96 33.17
N GLY A 204 -15.75 2.32 32.07
CA GLY A 204 -15.78 2.95 30.75
C GLY A 204 -14.44 2.99 30.00
N VAL A 205 -13.42 2.25 30.46
CA VAL A 205 -12.16 2.10 29.72
C VAL A 205 -12.40 1.23 28.50
N ILE A 206 -12.13 1.79 27.31
CA ILE A 206 -12.31 1.12 26.02
C ILE A 206 -10.98 0.63 25.43
N ALA A 207 -9.88 1.30 25.77
CA ALA A 207 -8.55 0.95 25.32
C ALA A 207 -7.53 1.24 26.42
N VAL A 208 -6.40 0.55 26.36
CA VAL A 208 -5.16 0.90 27.07
C VAL A 208 -4.13 1.28 26.03
N GLU A 209 -3.46 2.40 26.25
CA GLU A 209 -2.44 2.90 25.35
C GLU A 209 -1.05 2.69 25.95
N LEU A 210 -0.16 2.05 25.18
CA LEU A 210 1.16 1.61 25.62
C LEU A 210 2.27 2.32 24.87
N TYR A 211 3.39 2.56 25.56
CA TYR A 211 4.57 3.10 24.92
C TYR A 211 5.12 2.08 23.89
N ALA A 212 5.27 2.51 22.65
CA ALA A 212 5.67 1.62 21.57
C ALA A 212 7.05 1.00 21.77
N GLY A 213 7.99 1.69 22.43
CA GLY A 213 9.31 1.13 22.72
C GLY A 213 9.25 -0.11 23.62
N ASP A 214 8.35 -0.13 24.62
CA ASP A 214 8.14 -1.32 25.45
C ASP A 214 7.61 -2.50 24.63
N ILE A 215 6.71 -2.24 23.68
CA ILE A 215 6.15 -3.26 22.78
C ILE A 215 7.22 -3.82 21.84
N LEU A 216 8.10 -2.95 21.33
CA LEU A 216 9.13 -3.28 20.35
C LEU A 216 10.35 -3.96 20.97
N ASP A 217 10.56 -3.83 22.28
CA ASP A 217 11.57 -4.59 23.01
C ASP A 217 11.17 -6.06 23.13
N THR A 218 11.69 -6.89 22.22
CA THR A 218 11.41 -8.33 22.20
C THR A 218 11.95 -9.10 23.40
N ALA A 219 12.88 -8.53 24.19
CA ALA A 219 13.31 -9.13 25.45
C ALA A 219 12.21 -8.99 26.53
N ASN A 220 11.34 -8.01 26.37
CA ASN A 220 10.29 -7.69 27.30
C ASN A 220 8.99 -8.46 27.02
N LYS A 221 8.60 -9.34 27.95
CA LYS A 221 7.41 -10.20 27.78
C LYS A 221 6.14 -9.64 28.39
N TRP A 222 6.23 -8.63 29.26
CA TRP A 222 5.05 -8.09 29.95
C TRP A 222 4.00 -7.50 28.99
N PRO A 223 4.36 -6.79 27.89
CA PRO A 223 3.35 -6.21 27.00
C PRO A 223 2.49 -7.27 26.33
N VAL A 224 3.09 -8.39 25.93
CA VAL A 224 2.37 -9.54 25.34
C VAL A 224 1.37 -10.12 26.34
N GLN A 225 1.80 -10.33 27.59
CA GLN A 225 0.94 -10.89 28.64
C GLN A 225 -0.18 -9.93 29.02
N TYR A 226 0.11 -8.63 29.08
CA TYR A 226 -0.87 -7.60 29.39
C TYR A 226 -1.94 -7.47 28.31
N LYS A 227 -1.53 -7.41 27.03
CA LYS A 227 -2.43 -7.43 25.88
C LYS A 227 -3.39 -8.61 25.92
N GLN A 228 -2.88 -9.82 26.16
CA GLN A 228 -3.72 -11.03 26.24
C GLN A 228 -4.78 -10.96 27.34
N GLN A 229 -4.49 -10.30 28.47
CA GLN A 229 -5.49 -10.13 29.52
C GLN A 229 -6.50 -9.04 29.15
N LEU A 230 -6.05 -7.88 28.65
CA LEU A 230 -6.94 -6.80 28.19
C LEU A 230 -7.95 -7.29 27.13
N GLU A 231 -7.48 -8.06 26.15
CA GLU A 231 -8.34 -8.62 25.09
C GLU A 231 -9.44 -9.54 25.63
N LYS A 232 -9.18 -10.32 26.70
CA LYS A 232 -10.21 -11.16 27.35
C LYS A 232 -11.35 -10.35 27.96
N TRP A 233 -11.06 -9.10 28.34
CA TRP A 233 -12.05 -8.18 28.90
C TRP A 233 -12.65 -7.24 27.85
N GLY A 234 -12.29 -7.42 26.57
CA GLY A 234 -12.72 -6.56 25.47
C GLY A 234 -12.25 -5.12 25.65
N ILE A 235 -11.01 -4.94 26.09
CA ILE A 235 -10.29 -3.66 26.14
C ILE A 235 -9.22 -3.72 25.05
N ASP A 236 -9.23 -2.74 24.16
CA ASP A 236 -8.28 -2.66 23.06
C ASP A 236 -6.89 -2.26 23.56
N VAL A 237 -5.84 -2.60 22.80
CA VAL A 237 -4.48 -2.10 23.02
C VAL A 237 -4.11 -1.15 21.90
N TRP A 238 -3.80 0.09 22.26
CA TRP A 238 -3.27 1.11 21.38
C TRP A 238 -1.79 1.35 21.67
N ALA A 239 -1.08 2.03 20.77
CA ALA A 239 0.31 2.39 20.96
C ALA A 239 0.56 3.85 20.60
N TYR A 240 1.52 4.47 21.31
CA TYR A 240 1.98 5.83 21.07
C TYR A 240 3.51 5.93 21.23
N THR A 241 4.18 6.94 20.67
CA THR A 241 3.81 7.66 19.44
C THR A 241 4.76 7.12 18.36
N ILE A 242 4.25 6.73 17.18
CA ILE A 242 5.10 6.16 16.11
C ILE A 242 4.85 6.86 14.77
N ASN A 243 5.93 7.29 14.14
CA ASN A 243 6.02 7.96 12.85
C ASN A 243 6.90 7.15 11.89
N ASN A 244 7.76 6.29 12.43
CA ASN A 244 8.60 5.37 11.66
C ASN A 244 7.75 4.22 11.10
N THR A 245 7.67 4.10 9.77
CA THR A 245 6.84 3.08 9.09
C THR A 245 7.31 1.66 9.33
N GLY A 246 8.61 1.42 9.51
CA GLY A 246 9.15 0.12 9.89
C GLY A 246 8.66 -0.32 11.28
N TYR A 247 8.57 0.62 12.22
CA TYR A 247 8.00 0.35 13.55
C TYR A 247 6.48 0.21 13.52
N MET A 248 5.78 0.99 12.69
CA MET A 248 4.35 0.76 12.43
C MET A 248 4.10 -0.68 11.97
N GLN A 249 4.91 -1.19 11.03
CA GLN A 249 4.75 -2.56 10.55
C GLN A 249 4.98 -3.60 11.67
N LYS A 250 6.00 -3.42 12.51
CA LYS A 250 6.23 -4.31 13.67
C LYS A 250 5.08 -4.29 14.67
N LEU A 251 4.51 -3.11 14.94
CA LEU A 251 3.35 -2.97 15.82
C LEU A 251 2.08 -3.60 15.22
N LYS A 252 1.93 -3.55 13.88
CA LYS A 252 0.87 -4.26 13.16
C LYS A 252 0.94 -5.76 13.42
N ASP A 253 2.14 -6.34 13.40
CA ASP A 253 2.35 -7.76 13.69
C ASP A 253 2.05 -8.11 15.16
N PHE A 254 2.28 -7.19 16.09
CA PHE A 254 1.87 -7.33 17.50
C PHE A 254 0.34 -7.32 17.67
N GLY A 255 -0.40 -6.78 16.71
CA GLY A 255 -1.87 -6.79 16.67
C GLY A 255 -2.52 -5.70 17.50
N ILE A 256 -1.92 -4.50 17.58
CA ILE A 256 -2.58 -3.32 18.17
C ILE A 256 -3.85 -2.94 17.40
N LYS A 257 -4.80 -2.32 18.09
CA LYS A 257 -6.10 -1.88 17.55
C LYS A 257 -6.19 -0.39 17.29
N GLY A 258 -5.23 0.39 17.77
CA GLY A 258 -5.09 1.79 17.44
C GLY A 258 -3.67 2.28 17.56
N LEU A 259 -3.34 3.32 16.82
CA LEU A 259 -2.01 3.93 16.80
C LEU A 259 -2.13 5.43 16.81
N GLU A 260 -1.46 6.04 17.78
CA GLU A 260 -1.21 7.46 17.83
C GLU A 260 0.07 7.82 17.07
N THR A 261 -0.05 8.76 16.14
CA THR A 261 1.03 9.16 15.23
C THR A 261 0.89 10.61 14.79
N ASP A 262 2.01 11.27 14.49
CA ASP A 262 1.98 12.59 13.84
C ASP A 262 1.52 12.50 12.37
N ARG A 263 1.47 11.28 11.80
CA ARG A 263 1.23 10.99 10.38
C ARG A 263 0.05 10.02 10.18
N PRO A 264 -1.17 10.39 10.60
CA PRO A 264 -2.31 9.46 10.60
C PRO A 264 -2.66 8.93 9.21
N GLU A 265 -2.44 9.68 8.14
CA GLU A 265 -2.64 9.24 6.76
C GLU A 265 -1.75 8.04 6.38
N ILE A 266 -0.52 8.02 6.90
CA ILE A 266 0.45 6.95 6.68
C ILE A 266 0.05 5.72 7.50
N ALA A 267 -0.31 5.91 8.78
CA ALA A 267 -0.80 4.81 9.61
C ALA A 267 -2.08 4.20 9.03
N HIS A 268 -3.05 5.00 8.58
CA HIS A 268 -4.26 4.48 7.95
C HIS A 268 -3.93 3.64 6.70
N SER A 269 -3.03 4.14 5.85
CA SER A 269 -2.59 3.44 4.65
C SER A 269 -1.91 2.09 4.95
N ILE A 270 -1.11 2.01 6.02
CA ILE A 270 -0.44 0.76 6.43
C ILE A 270 -1.43 -0.24 7.01
N TYR A 271 -2.30 0.18 7.92
CA TYR A 271 -3.15 -0.74 8.70
C TYR A 271 -4.47 -1.09 8.00
N CYS A 272 -5.03 -0.17 7.23
CA CYS A 272 -6.33 -0.33 6.58
C CYS A 272 -6.20 -0.66 5.10
N ASP A 273 -5.32 0.04 4.38
CA ASP A 273 -5.15 -0.18 2.93
C ASP A 273 -4.13 -1.28 2.59
N ASN A 274 -3.36 -1.75 3.58
CA ASN A 274 -2.24 -2.69 3.41
C ASN A 274 -1.20 -2.21 2.38
N LYS A 275 -0.96 -0.90 2.29
CA LYS A 275 0.07 -0.34 1.41
C LYS A 275 1.45 -0.55 2.03
N GLU A 276 2.40 -1.05 1.23
CA GLU A 276 3.83 -0.98 1.57
C GLU A 276 4.28 0.49 1.36
N ILE A 277 4.71 1.13 2.44
CA ILE A 277 5.21 2.50 2.42
C ILE A 277 6.71 2.45 2.72
N GLY A 278 7.48 3.29 2.02
CA GLY A 278 8.93 3.40 2.19
C GLY A 278 9.36 3.63 3.65
N PHE A 279 10.63 3.30 3.93
CA PHE A 279 11.23 3.38 5.25
C PHE A 279 11.56 4.84 5.65
N PHE A 280 11.26 5.17 6.91
CA PHE A 280 11.54 6.45 7.60
C PHE A 280 12.53 6.20 8.77
N PRO A 281 13.17 7.20 9.39
CA PRO A 281 12.80 8.62 9.50
C PRO A 281 13.03 9.46 8.25
N GLU A 282 12.25 10.55 8.15
CA GLU A 282 12.43 11.59 7.14
C GLU A 282 13.49 12.56 7.65
N LYS A 283 14.35 13.05 6.76
CA LYS A 283 15.45 13.97 7.04
C LYS A 283 14.91 15.40 7.23
N ARG A 284 14.73 15.88 8.47
CA ARG A 284 14.06 17.16 8.73
C ARG A 284 15.00 18.24 9.24
N ILE A 285 14.55 19.47 9.04
CA ILE A 285 15.08 20.66 9.69
C ILE A 285 14.17 20.96 10.88
N THR A 286 14.76 21.08 12.06
CA THR A 286 14.04 21.32 13.33
C THR A 286 14.38 22.65 13.96
N GLY A 287 15.41 23.34 13.45
CA GLY A 287 15.77 24.71 13.76
C GLY A 287 16.42 25.39 12.56
N GLN A 288 16.01 26.61 12.24
CA GLN A 288 16.59 27.44 11.18
C GLN A 288 16.40 28.92 11.49
N TRP A 289 17.52 29.62 11.63
CA TRP A 289 17.58 31.05 11.91
C TRP A 289 18.43 31.72 10.84
N ASP A 290 17.80 32.59 10.04
CA ASP A 290 18.43 33.29 8.90
C ASP A 290 18.59 34.80 9.13
N PHE A 291 18.03 35.29 10.24
CA PHE A 291 18.02 36.69 10.68
C PHE A 291 17.46 37.67 9.64
N LYS A 292 16.62 37.20 8.70
CA LYS A 292 16.02 38.04 7.65
C LYS A 292 15.23 39.22 8.23
N ASN A 293 14.60 39.01 9.37
CA ASN A 293 13.77 39.98 10.09
C ASN A 293 14.54 40.78 11.14
N LYS A 294 15.88 40.66 11.19
CA LYS A 294 16.75 41.34 12.16
C LYS A 294 16.32 41.12 13.62
N ASN A 295 15.98 39.89 13.94
CA ASN A 295 15.57 39.44 15.26
C ASN A 295 15.94 37.97 15.46
N LEU A 296 15.69 37.45 16.66
CA LEU A 296 15.94 36.05 17.02
C LEU A 296 14.90 35.06 16.48
N ASN A 297 14.02 35.51 15.58
CA ASN A 297 12.95 34.65 15.15
C ASN A 297 13.44 33.55 14.22
N ALA A 298 12.91 32.34 14.41
CA ALA A 298 13.16 31.21 13.54
C ALA A 298 12.29 31.27 12.29
N THR A 299 12.85 30.82 11.17
CA THR A 299 12.09 30.48 9.96
C THR A 299 11.49 29.07 10.07
N ILE A 300 12.17 28.15 10.75
CA ILE A 300 11.69 26.81 11.13
C ILE A 300 12.21 26.52 12.55
N GLY A 301 11.41 25.95 13.42
CA GLY A 301 11.78 25.61 14.80
C GLY A 301 11.42 26.69 15.83
N SER A 302 11.87 26.47 17.06
CA SER A 302 11.61 27.39 18.18
C SER A 302 12.39 28.69 18.02
N GLN A 303 11.88 29.78 18.61
CA GLN A 303 12.57 31.07 18.59
C GLN A 303 13.87 30.96 19.42
N LEU A 304 14.94 31.63 18.99
CA LEU A 304 16.10 31.80 19.86
C LEU A 304 15.72 32.74 21.01
N VAL A 305 16.15 32.40 22.21
CA VAL A 305 15.92 33.20 23.41
C VAL A 305 17.26 33.64 23.97
N GLU A 306 17.41 34.94 24.15
CA GLU A 306 18.56 35.48 24.87
C GLU A 306 18.29 35.38 26.39
N LYS A 307 19.15 34.68 27.10
CA LYS A 307 19.13 34.54 28.57
C LYS A 307 20.07 35.55 29.21
N GLY A 308 19.78 35.89 30.46
CA GLY A 308 20.52 36.86 31.27
C GLY A 308 19.77 38.18 31.50
N ASP A 309 20.44 39.15 32.11
CA ASP A 309 19.89 40.48 32.37
C ASP A 309 19.86 41.30 31.08
N SER A 310 18.65 41.47 30.54
CA SER A 310 18.41 42.26 29.32
C SER A 310 18.91 43.72 29.35
N THR A 311 19.28 44.25 30.52
CA THR A 311 19.82 45.61 30.69
C THR A 311 21.34 45.67 30.74
N ALA A 312 22.03 44.53 30.78
CA ALA A 312 23.49 44.47 30.83
C ALA A 312 24.13 44.99 29.54
N ILE A 313 25.06 45.94 29.67
CA ILE A 313 25.71 46.59 28.54
C ILE A 313 26.70 45.61 27.89
N GLY A 314 26.61 45.46 26.57
CA GLY A 314 27.51 44.60 25.81
C GLY A 314 27.20 43.10 25.91
N GLN A 315 26.11 42.74 26.57
CA GLN A 315 25.65 41.37 26.79
C GLN A 315 24.41 41.04 25.95
N LYS A 316 24.30 41.66 24.77
CA LYS A 316 23.14 41.56 23.90
C LYS A 316 23.54 41.43 22.44
N SER A 317 22.93 40.47 21.76
CA SER A 317 23.07 40.30 20.32
C SER A 317 22.46 41.49 19.57
N THR A 318 23.15 41.96 18.53
CA THR A 318 22.68 43.03 17.65
C THR A 318 22.47 42.53 16.23
N PHE A 319 21.59 43.20 15.48
CA PHE A 319 21.22 42.79 14.13
C PHE A 319 21.45 43.94 13.16
N GLY A 320 22.04 43.63 12.02
CA GLY A 320 22.39 44.62 11.01
C GLY A 320 22.72 43.96 9.68
N LYS A 321 23.01 44.79 8.69
CA LYS A 321 23.66 44.33 7.48
C LYS A 321 25.16 44.16 7.73
N ILE A 322 25.83 43.35 6.91
CA ILE A 322 27.28 43.18 6.98
C ILE A 322 28.01 44.53 6.97
N SER A 323 27.58 45.45 6.11
CA SER A 323 28.18 46.79 6.01
C SER A 323 28.10 47.60 7.30
N ASP A 324 27.08 47.36 8.14
CA ASP A 324 26.88 48.08 9.40
C ASP A 324 28.00 47.75 10.42
N PHE A 325 28.66 46.59 10.26
CA PHE A 325 29.71 46.10 11.13
C PHE A 325 31.13 46.21 10.53
N ASN A 326 31.26 46.72 9.30
CA ASN A 326 32.54 46.81 8.56
C ASN A 326 33.27 45.47 8.41
N ILE A 327 32.54 44.37 8.19
CA ILE A 327 33.12 43.04 7.94
C ILE A 327 32.97 42.62 6.46
N PRO A 328 33.70 41.60 5.98
CA PRO A 328 33.62 41.17 4.59
C PRO A 328 32.24 40.69 4.15
N LEU A 329 31.87 41.04 2.91
CA LEU A 329 30.62 40.64 2.26
C LEU A 329 30.64 39.14 1.91
N ILE A 330 29.46 38.51 1.91
CA ILE A 330 29.26 37.14 1.42
C ILE A 330 28.95 37.23 -0.08
N GLU A 331 29.79 36.65 -0.93
CA GLU A 331 29.62 36.67 -2.40
C GLU A 331 29.35 38.09 -2.95
N ASN A 332 30.08 39.09 -2.43
CA ASN A 332 29.91 40.52 -2.74
C ASN A 332 28.50 41.08 -2.45
N THR A 333 27.73 40.43 -1.58
CA THR A 333 26.37 40.82 -1.22
C THR A 333 26.26 41.16 0.25
N ASP A 334 25.51 42.21 0.53
CA ASP A 334 25.30 42.78 1.86
C ASP A 334 24.00 42.23 2.47
N VAL A 335 24.12 41.12 3.20
CA VAL A 335 22.99 40.39 3.81
C VAL A 335 22.79 40.77 5.28
N ASN A 336 21.58 40.53 5.80
CA ASN A 336 21.31 40.66 7.24
C ASN A 336 22.02 39.57 8.03
N ILE A 337 22.63 39.92 9.16
CA ILE A 337 23.35 39.02 10.06
C ILE A 337 23.07 39.39 11.53
N MET A 338 23.41 38.48 12.43
CA MET A 338 23.46 38.72 13.87
C MET A 338 24.92 38.88 14.30
N GLN A 339 25.23 39.91 15.08
CA GLN A 339 26.45 39.98 15.87
C GLN A 339 26.11 39.45 17.27
N VAL A 340 26.72 38.34 17.63
CA VAL A 340 26.67 37.76 18.96
C VAL A 340 27.58 38.57 19.89
N ALA A 341 27.10 38.85 21.09
CA ALA A 341 27.90 39.47 22.14
C ALA A 341 28.97 38.52 22.68
N ALA A 342 30.05 39.06 23.25
CA ALA A 342 30.94 38.27 24.10
C ALA A 342 30.24 38.04 25.45
N TYR A 343 29.37 37.03 25.48
CA TYR A 343 28.51 36.78 26.62
C TYR A 343 29.30 36.38 27.87
N ASP A 344 28.96 36.93 29.04
CA ASP A 344 29.42 36.37 30.30
C ASP A 344 28.64 35.09 30.66
N SER A 345 29.03 34.40 31.73
CA SER A 345 28.43 33.12 32.12
C SER A 345 26.95 33.17 32.50
N ALA A 346 26.38 34.37 32.68
CA ALA A 346 24.95 34.56 32.93
C ALA A 346 24.14 34.85 31.65
N HIS A 347 24.80 35.06 30.51
CA HIS A 347 24.15 35.42 29.24
C HIS A 347 24.48 34.41 28.14
N TYR A 348 23.51 34.10 27.29
CA TYR A 348 23.69 33.19 26.16
C TYR A 348 22.44 33.15 25.28
N LEU A 349 22.55 32.55 24.10
CA LEU A 349 21.39 32.18 23.30
C LEU A 349 20.97 30.75 23.63
N THR A 350 19.67 30.51 23.69
CA THR A 350 19.11 29.19 23.96
C THR A 350 17.98 28.87 23.00
N PHE A 351 17.81 27.61 22.65
CA PHE A 351 16.70 27.14 21.81
C PHE A 351 16.14 25.82 22.33
N TYR A 352 14.87 25.57 22.04
CA TYR A 352 14.21 24.30 22.33
C TYR A 352 14.17 23.44 21.07
N SER A 353 14.71 22.23 21.16
CA SER A 353 14.66 21.27 20.05
C SER A 353 13.23 20.88 19.71
N ASN A 354 12.96 20.70 18.42
CA ASN A 354 11.74 20.08 17.88
C ASN A 354 12.05 18.73 17.21
N ILE A 355 13.17 18.11 17.58
CA ILE A 355 13.51 16.75 17.15
C ILE A 355 12.41 15.79 17.64
N SER A 356 12.13 14.73 16.89
CA SER A 356 11.27 13.66 17.37
C SER A 356 12.18 12.55 17.88
N PRO A 357 11.99 12.02 19.10
CA PRO A 357 12.82 10.94 19.64
C PRO A 357 12.65 9.60 18.90
N GLN A 358 11.88 9.56 17.81
CA GLN A 358 11.51 8.33 17.12
C GLN A 358 12.48 7.99 16.01
N GLY A 359 13.08 6.80 16.10
CA GLY A 359 14.15 6.35 15.20
C GLY A 359 15.54 6.62 15.76
N ASN A 360 15.63 7.32 16.89
CA ASN A 360 16.81 7.46 17.69
C ASN A 360 17.17 6.11 18.35
N PRO A 361 18.36 5.54 18.10
CA PRO A 361 18.85 4.45 18.95
C PRO A 361 19.12 5.02 20.35
N GLY A 362 18.78 4.27 21.40
CA GLY A 362 18.95 4.72 22.79
C GLY A 362 17.63 5.08 23.50
N GLY A 363 17.73 5.93 24.52
CA GLY A 363 16.69 6.31 25.44
C GLY A 363 15.69 7.32 24.88
N LEU A 364 14.55 7.43 25.57
CA LEU A 364 13.36 8.17 25.14
C LEU A 364 13.51 9.70 25.04
N PHE A 365 14.52 10.27 25.68
CA PHE A 365 14.60 11.71 25.94
C PHE A 365 15.88 12.36 25.43
N CYS A 366 16.67 11.67 24.61
CA CYS A 366 18.06 12.01 24.38
C CYS A 366 18.40 11.74 22.92
N ASP A 367 18.24 12.73 22.04
CA ASP A 367 18.43 12.56 20.61
C ASP A 367 19.91 12.37 20.27
N ASN A 368 20.26 11.20 19.73
CA ASN A 368 21.63 10.75 19.51
C ASN A 368 22.14 10.96 18.07
N ASP A 369 21.25 11.29 17.13
CA ASP A 369 21.61 11.55 15.73
C ASP A 369 21.09 12.93 15.30
N TYR A 370 21.99 13.90 15.15
CA TYR A 370 21.63 15.25 14.70
C TYR A 370 22.80 15.97 14.04
N THR A 371 22.51 17.07 13.33
CA THR A 371 23.56 17.91 12.72
C THR A 371 23.32 19.38 13.06
N LEU A 372 24.34 20.03 13.63
CA LEU A 372 24.37 21.48 13.85
C LEU A 372 25.18 22.16 12.75
N ILE A 373 24.61 23.17 12.10
CA ILE A 373 25.24 23.90 11.00
C ILE A 373 25.20 25.40 11.33
N MET A 374 26.31 26.10 11.14
CA MET A 374 26.37 27.55 11.36
C MET A 374 27.26 28.24 10.33
N ASP A 375 26.76 29.35 9.79
CA ASP A 375 27.53 30.26 8.95
C ASP A 375 28.07 31.38 9.83
N ILE A 376 29.37 31.34 10.12
CA ILE A 376 30.01 32.25 11.06
C ILE A 376 31.19 33.00 10.45
N LEU A 377 31.50 34.16 11.04
CA LEU A 377 32.75 34.87 10.88
C LEU A 377 33.24 35.28 12.27
N LYS A 378 34.47 34.85 12.60
CA LYS A 378 35.15 35.28 13.82
C LYS A 378 36.01 36.52 13.54
N PRO A 379 35.93 37.59 14.35
CA PRO A 379 36.96 38.61 14.38
C PRO A 379 38.21 38.08 15.08
N ALA A 380 39.30 38.86 15.03
CA ALA A 380 40.47 38.60 15.87
C ALA A 380 40.05 38.63 17.35
N SER A 381 40.29 37.52 18.05
CA SER A 381 39.93 37.34 19.45
C SER A 381 41.18 37.25 20.31
N ILE A 382 41.08 37.71 21.56
CA ILE A 382 42.14 37.59 22.57
C ILE A 382 41.91 36.41 23.53
N LYS A 383 40.82 35.67 23.33
CA LYS A 383 40.46 34.49 24.11
C LYS A 383 41.10 33.25 23.49
N ASP A 384 41.57 32.33 24.31
CA ASP A 384 42.15 31.06 23.86
C ASP A 384 41.08 30.13 23.27
N TYR A 385 39.86 30.20 23.80
CA TYR A 385 38.71 29.43 23.35
C TYR A 385 37.48 30.31 23.12
N ILE A 386 36.64 29.90 22.17
CA ILE A 386 35.35 30.55 21.85
C ILE A 386 34.30 29.45 21.70
N SER A 387 33.42 29.30 22.67
CA SER A 387 32.33 28.33 22.66
C SER A 387 31.31 28.65 21.57
N LEU A 388 30.87 27.60 20.88
CA LEU A 388 29.87 27.65 19.81
C LEU A 388 28.56 26.99 20.23
N TYR A 389 28.64 25.87 20.93
CA TYR A 389 27.47 25.05 21.25
C TYR A 389 27.66 24.29 22.56
N GLN A 390 26.56 24.15 23.29
CA GLN A 390 26.50 23.41 24.54
C GLN A 390 25.14 22.70 24.66
N THR A 391 25.17 21.39 24.92
CA THR A 391 23.99 20.55 25.13
C THR A 391 23.42 20.74 26.53
N SER A 392 24.27 21.10 27.50
CA SER A 392 23.90 21.44 28.87
C SER A 392 23.03 22.69 28.95
N ASN A 393 21.93 22.60 29.70
CA ASN A 393 20.80 23.54 29.62
C ASN A 393 20.89 24.74 30.57
N ASN A 394 21.81 24.71 31.53
CA ASN A 394 21.95 25.70 32.60
C ASN A 394 23.30 26.44 32.57
N ASN A 395 24.14 26.17 31.56
CA ASN A 395 25.47 26.75 31.40
C ASN A 395 26.33 26.57 32.67
N SER A 396 26.33 25.37 33.25
CA SER A 396 27.06 25.07 34.50
C SER A 396 28.36 24.28 34.31
N ASP A 397 28.76 24.09 33.07
CA ASP A 397 29.94 23.35 32.63
C ASP A 397 30.47 23.93 31.30
N ASP A 398 31.67 23.52 30.92
CA ASP A 398 32.30 23.93 29.66
C ASP A 398 31.40 23.63 28.45
N GLY A 399 31.50 24.48 27.43
CA GLY A 399 30.93 24.23 26.11
C GLY A 399 31.26 22.84 25.53
N ASP A 400 30.48 22.40 24.53
CA ASP A 400 30.65 21.09 23.89
C ASP A 400 31.34 21.18 22.53
N ILE A 401 31.39 22.37 21.93
CA ILE A 401 32.10 22.66 20.69
C ILE A 401 32.71 24.05 20.80
N PHE A 402 34.01 24.17 20.55
CA PHE A 402 34.76 25.42 20.60
C PHE A 402 35.50 25.70 19.29
N ILE A 403 35.88 26.97 19.11
CA ILE A 403 37.04 27.37 18.32
C ILE A 403 38.22 27.52 19.29
N ASN A 404 39.34 26.86 19.00
CA ASN A 404 40.62 27.10 19.68
C ASN A 404 41.43 28.13 18.88
N THR A 405 41.71 29.29 19.45
CA THR A 405 42.38 30.38 18.73
C THR A 405 43.88 30.19 18.58
N ALA A 406 44.49 29.23 19.28
CA ALA A 406 45.90 28.88 19.11
C ALA A 406 46.13 28.02 17.86
N SER A 407 45.18 27.14 17.53
CA SER A 407 45.22 26.32 16.30
C SER A 407 44.34 26.85 15.18
N ASP A 408 43.44 27.79 15.49
CA ASP A 408 42.34 28.23 14.63
C ASP A 408 41.41 27.08 14.18
N GLY A 409 41.41 25.96 14.91
CA GLY A 409 40.59 24.78 14.63
C GLY A 409 39.30 24.74 15.45
N VAL A 410 38.35 23.91 15.03
CA VAL A 410 37.10 23.63 15.75
C VAL A 410 37.13 22.26 16.38
N GLY A 411 36.43 22.10 17.51
CA GLY A 411 36.18 20.81 18.12
C GLY A 411 36.14 20.86 19.63
N ILE A 412 36.50 19.75 20.26
CA ILE A 412 36.38 19.53 21.70
C ILE A 412 37.35 18.43 22.15
N LEU A 413 37.55 18.29 23.47
CA LEU A 413 38.34 17.22 24.10
C LEU A 413 39.80 17.16 23.59
N GLY A 414 40.38 18.33 23.28
CA GLY A 414 41.74 18.45 22.77
C GLY A 414 41.92 18.12 21.28
N ASN A 415 40.83 17.82 20.56
CA ASN A 415 40.82 17.61 19.12
C ASN A 415 40.25 18.86 18.46
N TYR A 416 41.13 19.66 17.85
CA TYR A 416 40.78 20.90 17.16
C TYR A 416 41.23 20.83 15.71
N ASN A 417 40.28 20.64 14.80
CA ASN A 417 40.51 20.30 13.41
C ASN A 417 40.12 21.44 12.45
N GLY A 418 40.72 21.42 11.27
CA GLY A 418 40.51 22.46 10.25
C GLY A 418 41.15 23.80 10.62
N LEU A 419 40.98 24.79 9.73
CA LEU A 419 41.52 26.14 9.91
C LEU A 419 40.43 27.18 9.59
N ILE A 420 40.10 28.01 10.58
CA ILE A 420 39.19 29.15 10.47
C ILE A 420 39.99 30.42 10.65
N ASN A 421 40.26 31.15 9.56
CA ASN A 421 40.97 32.42 9.66
C ASN A 421 40.07 33.54 10.17
N ASP A 422 40.67 34.53 10.83
CA ASP A 422 40.00 35.77 11.20
C ASP A 422 39.37 36.46 9.99
N SER A 423 38.26 37.15 10.24
CA SER A 423 37.57 37.98 9.25
C SER A 423 37.19 37.24 7.96
N THR A 424 36.98 35.93 8.03
CA THR A 424 36.56 35.11 6.90
C THR A 424 35.29 34.35 7.25
N TRP A 425 34.36 34.27 6.30
CA TRP A 425 33.11 33.52 6.47
C TRP A 425 33.34 32.03 6.24
N TYR A 426 32.82 31.20 7.15
CA TYR A 426 32.86 29.75 7.06
C TYR A 426 31.51 29.14 7.42
N ARG A 427 31.14 28.08 6.68
CA ARG A 427 30.06 27.18 7.06
C ARG A 427 30.67 26.04 7.86
N LEU A 428 30.32 25.96 9.13
CA LEU A 428 30.69 24.85 10.01
C LEU A 428 29.51 23.89 10.08
N ALA A 429 29.79 22.59 9.99
CA ALA A 429 28.81 21.57 10.31
C ALA A 429 29.43 20.53 11.25
N PHE A 430 28.69 20.22 12.32
CA PHE A 430 29.02 19.22 13.31
C PHE A 430 27.94 18.14 13.24
N VAL A 431 28.31 16.96 12.74
CA VAL A 431 27.44 15.79 12.63
C VAL A 431 27.65 14.93 13.87
N PHE A 432 26.65 14.89 14.74
CA PHE A 432 26.63 14.07 15.93
C PHE A 432 26.00 12.72 15.55
N ASP A 433 26.85 11.70 15.40
CA ASP A 433 26.50 10.30 15.14
C ASP A 433 26.93 9.49 16.37
N LEU A 434 26.26 9.78 17.50
CA LEU A 434 26.59 9.20 18.79
C LEU A 434 26.40 7.67 18.85
N PRO A 435 25.50 7.03 18.08
CA PRO A 435 25.36 5.57 18.02
C PRO A 435 26.58 4.88 17.41
N ASN A 436 27.29 5.57 16.51
CA ASN A 436 28.59 5.14 16.01
C ASN A 436 29.76 5.76 16.79
N GLU A 437 29.47 6.38 17.94
CA GLU A 437 30.44 7.01 18.87
C GLU A 437 31.30 8.08 18.19
N GLN A 438 30.71 8.93 17.36
CA GLN A 438 31.45 9.92 16.56
C GLN A 438 30.80 11.32 16.52
N ILE A 439 31.65 12.35 16.45
CA ILE A 439 31.29 13.70 16.02
C ILE A 439 32.15 14.05 14.81
N ILE A 440 31.53 14.24 13.65
CA ILE A 440 32.24 14.52 12.39
C ILE A 440 32.14 16.01 12.08
N GLU A 441 33.28 16.61 11.76
CA GLU A 441 33.45 18.05 11.64
C GLU A 441 33.72 18.44 10.19
N TYR A 442 32.99 19.44 9.70
CA TYR A 442 33.12 19.92 8.34
C TYR A 442 33.29 21.44 8.30
N ILE A 443 34.13 21.90 7.37
CA ILE A 443 34.30 23.31 7.01
C ILE A 443 34.00 23.47 5.52
N ASN A 444 33.03 24.31 5.19
CA ASN A 444 32.58 24.59 3.81
C ASN A 444 32.26 23.31 3.00
N GLY A 445 31.66 22.32 3.65
CA GLY A 445 31.28 21.04 3.03
C GLY A 445 32.42 20.02 2.90
N ILE A 446 33.60 20.31 3.44
CA ILE A 446 34.76 19.41 3.43
C ILE A 446 34.97 18.88 4.85
N GLU A 447 35.05 17.56 5.01
CA GLU A 447 35.40 16.93 6.29
C GLU A 447 36.81 17.36 6.72
N VAL A 448 36.92 17.83 7.95
CA VAL A 448 38.20 18.27 8.55
C VAL A 448 38.61 17.43 9.75
N GLY A 449 37.67 16.73 10.39
CA GLY A 449 37.91 15.96 11.61
C GLY A 449 36.80 14.96 11.91
N ASN A 450 37.14 13.94 12.70
CA ASN A 450 36.20 12.97 13.27
C ASN A 450 36.66 12.65 14.70
N ILE A 451 35.87 13.06 15.68
CA ILE A 451 36.15 12.93 17.11
C ILE A 451 35.46 11.67 17.61
N TYR A 452 36.25 10.75 18.17
CA TYR A 452 35.73 9.54 18.82
C TYR A 452 35.22 9.86 20.23
N ILE A 453 33.99 9.44 20.53
CA ILE A 453 33.29 9.73 21.79
C ILE A 453 32.75 8.42 22.42
N PRO A 454 33.59 7.66 23.14
CA PRO A 454 33.19 6.37 23.70
C PRO A 454 32.02 6.53 24.68
N GLY A 455 30.99 5.68 24.55
CA GLY A 455 29.76 5.80 25.34
C GLY A 455 28.91 7.01 24.98
N GLY A 456 28.97 7.47 23.71
CA GLY A 456 28.21 8.61 23.22
C GLY A 456 26.70 8.40 23.24
N LEU A 457 26.24 7.16 23.08
CA LEU A 457 24.82 6.80 23.13
C LEU A 457 24.20 7.16 24.49
N ASP A 458 23.18 7.99 24.45
CA ASP A 458 22.54 8.59 25.62
C ASP A 458 23.49 9.38 26.55
N GLY A 459 24.65 9.79 26.01
CA GLY A 459 25.72 10.45 26.73
C GLY A 459 25.62 11.97 26.70
N ARG A 460 26.74 12.63 27.07
CA ARG A 460 26.87 14.09 27.19
C ARG A 460 26.39 14.87 25.96
N PHE A 461 26.64 14.35 24.77
CA PHE A 461 26.42 15.09 23.52
C PHE A 461 25.03 14.90 22.92
N CYS A 462 24.13 14.14 23.53
CA CYS A 462 22.76 14.05 23.02
C CYS A 462 22.00 15.35 23.28
N ILE A 463 21.00 15.63 22.46
CA ILE A 463 20.05 16.71 22.75
C ILE A 463 18.95 16.16 23.64
N ASN A 464 18.86 16.65 24.88
CA ASN A 464 17.78 16.25 25.75
C ASN A 464 16.47 16.92 25.32
N ASN A 465 15.49 16.11 24.94
CA ASN A 465 14.23 16.57 24.39
C ASN A 465 13.08 16.34 25.37
N ASN A 466 13.12 17.08 26.48
CA ASN A 466 12.04 17.10 27.46
C ASN A 466 11.03 18.22 27.16
N TRP A 467 10.64 18.36 25.88
CA TRP A 467 9.51 19.18 25.40
C TRP A 467 9.29 20.50 26.14
N GLY A 468 10.23 21.43 25.99
CA GLY A 468 10.16 22.77 26.59
C GLY A 468 10.78 22.89 27.99
N VAL A 469 11.42 21.84 28.52
CA VAL A 469 12.11 21.88 29.84
C VAL A 469 13.63 21.98 29.71
N GLN A 470 14.25 21.30 28.75
CA GLN A 470 15.70 21.27 28.58
C GLN A 470 16.07 21.86 27.20
N PRO A 471 16.44 23.15 27.13
CA PRO A 471 16.96 23.72 25.89
C PRO A 471 18.45 23.40 25.72
N SER A 472 19.00 23.66 24.53
CA SER A 472 20.44 23.72 24.30
C SER A 472 20.89 25.16 24.13
N ASN A 473 22.16 25.42 24.44
CA ASN A 473 22.73 26.76 24.44
C ASN A 473 23.70 26.94 23.28
N LEU A 474 23.76 28.17 22.77
CA LEU A 474 24.64 28.61 21.71
C LEU A 474 25.46 29.79 22.21
N PHE A 475 26.75 29.77 21.88
CA PHE A 475 27.70 30.81 22.26
C PHE A 475 27.74 31.05 23.78
N SER A 476 27.63 29.98 24.55
CA SER A 476 27.59 29.97 26.01
C SER A 476 28.80 29.26 26.58
N ASP A 477 29.29 29.74 27.71
CA ASP A 477 30.30 29.04 28.48
C ASP A 477 30.27 29.51 29.94
N ASP A 478 30.60 28.65 30.90
CA ASP A 478 30.45 28.93 32.33
C ASP A 478 31.59 29.78 32.91
N ASP A 479 32.75 29.83 32.24
CA ASP A 479 33.92 30.61 32.68
C ASP A 479 34.31 31.76 31.72
N ASN A 480 33.41 32.07 30.78
CA ASN A 480 33.48 33.15 29.81
C ASN A 480 34.49 32.91 28.68
N GLU A 481 34.64 31.66 28.23
CA GLU A 481 35.25 31.32 26.94
C GLU A 481 34.32 31.66 25.76
N THR A 482 33.86 32.90 25.70
CA THR A 482 33.02 33.45 24.63
C THR A 482 33.71 34.66 23.99
N SER A 483 33.27 35.02 22.78
CA SER A 483 33.76 36.19 22.06
C SER A 483 32.68 36.73 21.13
N ILE A 484 32.93 37.93 20.59
CA ILE A 484 32.07 38.47 19.54
C ILE A 484 32.18 37.56 18.31
N LEU A 485 31.05 37.14 17.78
CA LEU A 485 30.94 36.38 16.53
C LEU A 485 29.90 37.02 15.63
N TYR A 486 30.11 36.92 14.32
CA TYR A 486 29.10 37.31 13.34
C TYR A 486 28.48 36.06 12.73
N VAL A 487 27.16 35.98 12.72
CA VAL A 487 26.42 34.78 12.33
C VAL A 487 25.43 35.15 11.24
N SER A 488 25.57 34.51 10.08
CA SER A 488 24.68 34.70 8.94
C SER A 488 23.46 33.80 9.03
N SER A 489 23.63 32.55 9.48
CA SER A 489 22.53 31.62 9.73
C SER A 489 22.96 30.44 10.59
N ILE A 490 21.99 29.82 11.25
CA ILE A 490 22.13 28.58 12.03
C ILE A 490 21.04 27.60 11.56
N GLN A 491 21.36 26.32 11.45
CA GLN A 491 20.40 25.25 11.14
C GLN A 491 20.68 24.01 11.98
N ILE A 492 19.61 23.33 12.40
CA ILE A 492 19.66 22.03 13.09
C ILE A 492 18.83 21.03 12.31
N ARG A 493 19.40 19.85 12.10
CA ARG A 493 18.74 18.71 11.49
C ARG A 493 18.63 17.57 12.47
N ASP A 494 17.50 16.87 12.43
CA ASP A 494 17.17 15.77 13.34
C ASP A 494 17.73 14.40 12.90
N TYR A 495 18.86 14.43 12.20
CA TYR A 495 19.57 13.25 11.74
C TYR A 495 21.04 13.56 11.55
N ALA A 496 21.88 12.53 11.64
CA ALA A 496 23.28 12.59 11.24
C ALA A 496 23.37 12.69 9.71
N MET A 497 23.80 13.85 9.19
CA MET A 497 23.95 14.06 7.76
C MET A 497 25.10 13.22 7.19
N THR A 498 24.90 12.66 6.01
CA THR A 498 25.97 11.97 5.26
C THR A 498 26.99 12.97 4.71
N ALA A 499 28.22 12.50 4.44
CA ALA A 499 29.27 13.33 3.86
C ALA A 499 28.84 14.02 2.54
N ASP A 500 28.08 13.32 1.68
CA ASP A 500 27.54 13.88 0.44
C ASP A 500 26.55 15.03 0.69
N GLU A 501 25.74 14.93 1.74
CA GLU A 501 24.78 15.98 2.11
C GLU A 501 25.48 17.22 2.61
N VAL A 502 26.49 17.06 3.47
CA VAL A 502 27.27 18.18 3.99
C VAL A 502 28.11 18.80 2.89
N SER A 503 28.70 17.98 2.00
CA SER A 503 29.43 18.45 0.83
C SER A 503 28.55 19.25 -0.13
N PHE A 504 27.31 18.82 -0.34
CA PHE A 504 26.33 19.55 -1.14
C PHE A 504 26.00 20.93 -0.57
N LEU A 505 25.97 21.09 0.76
CA LEU A 505 25.77 22.40 1.38
C LEU A 505 26.91 23.38 1.10
N GLY A 506 28.13 22.90 0.86
CA GLY A 506 29.28 23.74 0.51
C GLY A 506 29.60 24.83 1.55
N GLY A 507 30.08 25.97 1.08
CA GLY A 507 30.42 27.14 1.91
C GLY A 507 29.25 28.09 2.21
N VAL A 508 29.56 29.18 2.90
CA VAL A 508 28.61 30.26 3.17
C VAL A 508 28.12 30.88 1.86
N SER A 509 26.81 31.14 1.75
CA SER A 509 26.19 31.72 0.56
C SER A 509 25.20 32.84 0.90
N THR A 510 24.83 33.67 -0.09
CA THR A 510 23.80 34.71 0.12
C THR A 510 22.42 34.14 0.41
N ASN A 511 22.18 32.88 0.02
CA ASN A 511 20.94 32.16 0.24
C ASN A 511 20.90 31.46 1.62
N LYS A 512 21.89 31.72 2.50
CA LYS A 512 22.00 31.12 3.83
C LYS A 512 22.22 29.60 3.76
N ILE A 513 21.98 28.89 4.86
CA ILE A 513 21.98 27.42 4.86
C ILE A 513 20.69 26.94 4.20
N SER A 514 20.82 26.10 3.16
CA SER A 514 19.68 25.62 2.38
C SER A 514 18.69 24.82 3.23
N ASP A 515 17.40 25.08 3.06
CA ASP A 515 16.32 24.27 3.63
C ASP A 515 16.07 22.98 2.83
N SER A 516 16.66 22.88 1.64
CA SER A 516 16.47 21.80 0.70
C SER A 516 17.84 21.22 0.34
N ILE A 517 18.03 19.95 0.64
CA ILE A 517 19.16 19.19 0.08
C ILE A 517 18.61 18.38 -1.07
N ILE A 518 18.76 18.93 -2.26
CA ILE A 518 18.66 18.16 -3.49
C ILE A 518 20.10 17.77 -3.82
N ILE A 519 20.72 16.89 -3.02
CA ILE A 519 21.69 15.98 -3.64
C ILE A 519 20.88 15.37 -4.75
N ASN A 520 21.28 15.53 -6.02
CA ASN A 520 20.65 14.79 -7.11
C ASN A 520 20.51 13.37 -6.58
N PRO A 521 19.29 12.93 -6.19
CA PRO A 521 19.13 11.54 -5.89
C PRO A 521 19.48 10.95 -7.24
N GLN A 522 20.48 10.09 -7.31
CA GLN A 522 20.50 9.20 -8.44
C GLN A 522 19.14 8.50 -8.36
N GLU A 523 18.21 8.93 -9.22
CA GLU A 523 16.77 8.80 -8.98
C GLU A 523 16.48 7.37 -8.56
N CYS A 524 15.75 7.17 -7.46
CA CYS A 524 15.13 5.87 -7.23
C CYS A 524 14.40 5.50 -8.53
N PRO A 525 14.56 4.29 -9.06
CA PRO A 525 14.04 3.93 -10.36
C PRO A 525 12.56 4.32 -10.49
N THR A 526 12.23 5.23 -11.41
CA THR A 526 10.83 5.35 -11.82
C THR A 526 10.51 4.13 -12.68
N TYR A 527 9.37 3.51 -12.41
CA TYR A 527 8.92 2.37 -13.17
C TYR A 527 7.48 2.59 -13.59
N ASN A 528 7.14 2.03 -14.76
CA ASN A 528 5.76 1.76 -15.13
C ASN A 528 5.67 0.30 -15.53
N LEU A 529 4.66 -0.40 -15.01
CA LEU A 529 4.30 -1.70 -15.56
C LEU A 529 3.75 -1.50 -16.97
N THR A 530 4.21 -2.32 -17.91
CA THR A 530 3.62 -2.34 -19.26
C THR A 530 2.20 -2.89 -19.23
N ASP A 531 1.94 -3.86 -18.34
CA ASP A 531 0.65 -4.53 -18.16
C ASP A 531 0.43 -4.87 -16.67
N THR A 532 -0.78 -4.70 -16.12
CA THR A 532 -1.14 -5.24 -14.79
C THR A 532 -1.65 -6.69 -14.87
N HIS A 533 -2.05 -7.14 -16.06
CA HIS A 533 -2.47 -8.50 -16.37
C HIS A 533 -1.85 -8.92 -17.71
N LYS A 534 -1.23 -10.11 -17.76
CA LYS A 534 -0.66 -10.66 -18.99
C LYS A 534 -1.41 -11.90 -19.41
N GLU A 535 -2.04 -11.83 -20.58
CA GLU A 535 -2.70 -12.99 -21.19
C GLU A 535 -1.74 -13.71 -22.14
N ILE A 536 -1.55 -15.02 -21.95
CA ILE A 536 -0.65 -15.84 -22.77
C ILE A 536 -1.32 -17.18 -23.05
N CYS A 537 -1.18 -17.71 -24.26
CA CYS A 537 -1.65 -19.07 -24.55
C CYS A 537 -0.82 -20.11 -23.82
N GLU A 538 -1.40 -21.27 -23.51
CA GLU A 538 -0.66 -22.40 -22.95
C GLU A 538 0.36 -22.96 -23.96
N ASN A 539 1.46 -23.52 -23.46
CA ASN A 539 2.49 -24.24 -24.21
C ASN A 539 3.29 -23.40 -25.21
N ILE A 540 3.24 -22.07 -25.12
CA ILE A 540 4.09 -21.16 -25.90
C ILE A 540 5.06 -20.41 -24.99
N GLU A 541 6.11 -19.83 -25.58
CA GLU A 541 6.98 -18.90 -24.87
C GLU A 541 6.23 -17.58 -24.63
N GLY A 542 6.41 -17.00 -23.44
CA GLY A 542 5.83 -15.72 -23.06
C GLY A 542 6.85 -14.82 -22.38
N SER A 543 6.55 -13.54 -22.22
CA SER A 543 7.38 -12.63 -21.43
C SER A 543 6.55 -11.61 -20.67
N ILE A 544 7.15 -11.10 -19.60
CA ILE A 544 6.64 -9.97 -18.81
C ILE A 544 7.77 -8.97 -18.62
N SER A 545 7.43 -7.68 -18.63
CA SER A 545 8.42 -6.62 -18.63
C SER A 545 8.08 -5.47 -17.68
N VAL A 546 9.10 -4.81 -17.18
CA VAL A 546 9.01 -3.51 -16.50
C VAL A 546 9.68 -2.45 -17.37
N ASN A 547 9.07 -1.27 -17.44
CA ASN A 547 9.71 -0.13 -18.11
C ASN A 547 10.54 0.66 -17.09
N ALA A 548 11.85 0.46 -17.11
CA ALA A 548 12.85 1.15 -16.28
C ALA A 548 14.19 1.23 -17.02
N ALA A 549 15.09 2.11 -16.59
CA ALA A 549 16.39 2.30 -17.23
C ALA A 549 17.30 1.06 -17.12
N ASP A 550 18.07 0.78 -18.17
CA ASP A 550 18.96 -0.40 -18.25
C ASP A 550 20.15 -0.34 -17.25
N THR A 551 20.38 0.80 -16.63
CA THR A 551 21.45 1.00 -15.62
C THR A 551 21.11 0.43 -14.24
N PHE A 552 19.90 -0.09 -14.03
CA PHE A 552 19.46 -0.65 -12.76
C PHE A 552 19.68 -2.17 -12.67
N ASN A 553 19.73 -2.69 -11.45
CA ASN A 553 19.68 -4.11 -11.19
C ASN A 553 18.22 -4.56 -11.10
N PHE A 554 17.92 -5.73 -11.65
CA PHE A 554 16.58 -6.31 -11.64
C PHE A 554 16.61 -7.65 -10.94
N LYS A 555 15.52 -7.99 -10.25
CA LYS A 555 15.32 -9.31 -9.67
C LYS A 555 13.84 -9.64 -9.62
N TRP A 556 13.43 -10.61 -10.43
CA TRP A 556 12.04 -11.04 -10.49
C TRP A 556 11.66 -11.94 -9.31
N GLN A 557 10.42 -11.79 -8.85
CA GLN A 557 9.79 -12.63 -7.84
C GLN A 557 8.45 -13.15 -8.34
N ILE A 558 8.08 -14.35 -7.91
CA ILE A 558 6.84 -15.05 -8.26
C ILE A 558 6.05 -15.38 -6.99
N ASN A 559 4.72 -15.27 -7.06
CA ASN A 559 3.81 -15.73 -6.02
C ASN A 559 2.78 -16.68 -6.64
N MET A 560 2.76 -17.91 -6.12
CA MET A 560 1.91 -19.02 -6.58
C MET A 560 0.66 -19.24 -5.70
N GLY A 561 0.36 -18.33 -4.76
CA GLY A 561 -0.87 -18.34 -3.95
C GLY A 561 -0.71 -17.99 -2.47
N SER A 562 0.51 -17.82 -1.96
CA SER A 562 0.77 -17.53 -0.54
C SER A 562 1.92 -16.52 -0.36
N ILE A 563 3.14 -16.91 -0.69
CA ILE A 563 4.36 -16.14 -0.48
C ILE A 563 5.06 -15.76 -1.80
N TRP A 564 5.90 -14.73 -1.74
CA TRP A 564 6.78 -14.33 -2.84
C TRP A 564 8.11 -15.07 -2.76
N GLU A 565 8.53 -15.67 -3.86
CA GLU A 565 9.81 -16.37 -4.01
C GLU A 565 10.63 -15.76 -5.15
N ASP A 566 11.95 -15.80 -5.03
CA ASP A 566 12.84 -15.30 -6.08
C ASP A 566 12.82 -16.21 -7.31
N VAL A 567 12.66 -15.59 -8.48
CA VAL A 567 12.69 -16.29 -9.76
C VAL A 567 14.15 -16.57 -10.14
N THR A 568 14.43 -17.82 -10.50
CA THR A 568 15.76 -18.24 -10.97
C THR A 568 15.70 -18.65 -12.44
N ASP A 569 16.84 -18.55 -13.13
CA ASP A 569 17.01 -18.94 -14.53
C ASP A 569 17.02 -20.48 -14.77
N THR A 570 16.57 -21.26 -13.78
CA THR A 570 16.38 -22.71 -13.94
C THR A 570 15.03 -23.04 -14.57
N ALA A 571 13.97 -22.35 -14.15
CA ALA A 571 12.62 -22.50 -14.68
C ALA A 571 12.20 -21.35 -15.62
N PHE A 572 12.91 -20.23 -15.53
CA PHE A 572 12.69 -19.02 -16.32
C PHE A 572 13.97 -18.62 -17.05
N LYS A 573 13.96 -17.50 -17.78
CA LYS A 573 15.18 -16.87 -18.31
C LYS A 573 15.13 -15.38 -18.06
N ASN A 574 16.30 -14.76 -17.96
CA ASN A 574 16.48 -13.32 -17.77
C ASN A 574 15.92 -12.79 -16.43
N SER A 575 16.01 -13.57 -15.35
CA SER A 575 15.47 -13.16 -14.05
C SER A 575 16.14 -11.93 -13.43
N SER A 576 17.28 -11.50 -14.00
CA SER A 576 18.02 -10.30 -13.62
C SER A 576 17.94 -9.14 -14.63
N PHE A 577 16.97 -9.16 -15.55
CA PHE A 577 16.77 -8.11 -16.57
C PHE A 577 15.34 -7.54 -16.53
N LYS A 578 15.13 -6.43 -17.26
CA LYS A 578 13.82 -5.76 -17.37
C LYS A 578 12.70 -6.62 -17.97
N GLU A 579 13.05 -7.64 -18.74
CA GLU A 579 12.12 -8.59 -19.35
C GLU A 579 12.43 -10.00 -18.84
N LEU A 580 11.48 -10.58 -18.10
CA LEU A 580 11.51 -11.98 -17.72
C LEU A 580 10.86 -12.82 -18.82
N VAL A 581 11.57 -13.83 -19.28
CA VAL A 581 11.06 -14.78 -20.27
C VAL A 581 10.58 -16.04 -19.55
N ILE A 582 9.37 -16.46 -19.89
CA ILE A 582 8.72 -17.69 -19.46
C ILE A 582 8.84 -18.68 -20.63
N PRO A 583 9.82 -19.61 -20.62
CA PRO A 583 10.16 -20.43 -21.79
C PRO A 583 8.99 -21.27 -22.30
N LYS A 584 8.09 -21.66 -21.38
CA LYS A 584 6.88 -22.40 -21.68
C LYS A 584 5.82 -22.14 -20.62
N THR A 585 4.69 -21.56 -21.01
CA THR A 585 3.52 -21.37 -20.13
C THR A 585 2.77 -22.67 -19.91
N LEU A 586 2.35 -22.93 -18.67
CA LEU A 586 1.56 -24.11 -18.30
C LEU A 586 0.21 -23.67 -17.73
N ALA A 587 -0.87 -24.45 -17.90
CA ALA A 587 -2.17 -24.13 -17.33
C ALA A 587 -2.13 -23.90 -15.80
N SER A 588 -1.22 -24.57 -15.08
CA SER A 588 -1.03 -24.40 -13.64
C SER A 588 -0.54 -23.01 -13.23
N MET A 589 0.01 -22.22 -14.17
CA MET A 589 0.50 -20.86 -13.92
C MET A 589 -0.62 -19.81 -13.93
N ASN A 590 -1.87 -20.22 -14.18
CA ASN A 590 -2.99 -19.29 -14.17
C ASN A 590 -3.18 -18.66 -12.79
N ASN A 591 -3.29 -17.33 -12.76
CA ASN A 591 -3.30 -16.47 -11.56
C ASN A 591 -1.96 -16.36 -10.80
N TYR A 592 -0.86 -16.92 -11.31
CA TYR A 592 0.45 -16.62 -10.74
C TYR A 592 0.74 -15.13 -10.88
N ARG A 593 1.34 -14.55 -9.84
CA ARG A 593 1.70 -13.13 -9.80
C ARG A 593 3.20 -12.98 -9.90
N PHE A 594 3.64 -11.98 -10.64
CA PHE A 594 5.05 -11.65 -10.77
C PHE A 594 5.28 -10.20 -10.38
N ARG A 595 6.39 -9.90 -9.72
CA ARG A 595 6.85 -8.53 -9.45
C ARG A 595 8.35 -8.45 -9.65
N CYS A 596 8.86 -7.27 -9.94
CA CYS A 596 10.29 -7.05 -10.06
C CYS A 596 10.78 -6.19 -8.89
N GLN A 597 11.87 -6.60 -8.26
CA GLN A 597 12.67 -5.70 -7.44
C GLN A 597 13.62 -4.97 -8.38
N ILE A 598 13.62 -3.65 -8.34
CA ILE A 598 14.51 -2.80 -9.14
C ILE A 598 15.39 -2.04 -8.17
N SER A 599 16.71 -2.17 -8.30
CA SER A 599 17.64 -1.59 -7.34
C SER A 599 18.87 -0.92 -7.96
N ASN A 600 19.26 0.17 -7.32
CA ASN A 600 20.61 0.74 -7.35
C ASN A 600 21.06 0.95 -5.90
N ASN A 601 21.28 2.20 -5.49
CA ASN A 601 21.43 2.66 -4.11
C ASN A 601 20.08 2.77 -3.35
N CYS A 602 18.96 2.58 -4.05
CA CYS A 602 17.59 2.54 -3.56
C CYS A 602 16.91 1.28 -4.10
N GLN A 603 16.03 0.63 -3.32
CA GLN A 603 15.31 -0.58 -3.73
C GLN A 603 13.82 -0.29 -3.78
N ILE A 604 13.22 -0.51 -4.96
CA ILE A 604 11.78 -0.47 -5.15
C ILE A 604 11.26 -1.86 -5.54
N VAL A 605 10.01 -2.13 -5.20
CA VAL A 605 9.30 -3.34 -5.63
C VAL A 605 8.13 -2.90 -6.49
N THR A 606 8.00 -3.46 -7.69
CA THR A 606 6.88 -3.11 -8.55
C THR A 606 5.56 -3.67 -8.02
N ASP A 607 4.46 -3.07 -8.43
CA ASP A 607 3.15 -3.74 -8.43
C ASP A 607 3.23 -5.11 -9.12
N SER A 608 2.27 -5.99 -8.83
CA SER A 608 2.26 -7.34 -9.40
C SER A 608 1.57 -7.41 -10.75
N ILE A 609 2.18 -8.13 -11.70
CA ILE A 609 1.58 -8.58 -12.96
C ILE A 609 0.92 -9.93 -12.74
N ILE A 610 -0.36 -10.06 -13.06
CA ILE A 610 -1.10 -11.33 -12.93
C ILE A 610 -1.10 -12.08 -14.28
N LEU A 611 -0.66 -13.33 -14.30
CA LEU A 611 -0.75 -14.18 -15.49
C LEU A 611 -2.16 -14.77 -15.65
N LYS A 612 -2.68 -14.70 -16.88
CA LYS A 612 -3.86 -15.43 -17.30
C LYS A 612 -3.50 -16.36 -18.46
N ILE A 613 -3.65 -17.66 -18.23
CA ILE A 613 -3.30 -18.68 -19.23
C ILE A 613 -4.55 -19.07 -20.01
N ASN A 614 -4.49 -18.83 -21.32
CA ASN A 614 -5.58 -19.14 -22.25
C ASN A 614 -5.31 -20.50 -22.93
N ASN A 615 -6.35 -21.31 -23.09
CA ASN A 615 -6.23 -22.65 -23.67
C ASN A 615 -6.68 -22.65 -25.13
N ALA A 616 -5.96 -23.40 -25.97
CA ALA A 616 -6.37 -23.68 -27.34
C ALA A 616 -7.70 -24.47 -27.36
N PRO A 617 -8.52 -24.31 -28.41
CA PRO A 617 -9.70 -25.14 -28.58
C PRO A 617 -9.37 -26.63 -28.61
N GLN A 618 -10.18 -27.43 -27.95
CA GLN A 618 -10.09 -28.89 -28.01
C GLN A 618 -11.49 -29.51 -27.98
N ILE A 619 -11.79 -30.36 -28.96
CA ILE A 619 -13.00 -31.17 -29.01
C ILE A 619 -12.81 -32.40 -28.11
N ILE A 620 -13.67 -32.51 -27.11
CA ILE A 620 -13.69 -33.60 -26.12
C ILE A 620 -14.67 -34.71 -26.54
N THR A 621 -15.78 -34.33 -27.18
CA THR A 621 -16.77 -35.30 -27.67
C THR A 621 -16.99 -35.09 -29.16
N GLN A 622 -16.65 -36.12 -29.93
CA GLN A 622 -16.79 -36.14 -31.38
C GLN A 622 -18.25 -36.42 -31.77
N PRO A 623 -18.73 -35.88 -32.90
CA PRO A 623 -20.05 -36.20 -33.42
C PRO A 623 -20.03 -37.62 -34.01
N LEU A 624 -21.19 -38.28 -34.04
CA LEU A 624 -21.33 -39.61 -34.63
C LEU A 624 -22.04 -39.51 -35.98
N SER A 625 -21.67 -40.38 -36.93
CA SER A 625 -22.44 -40.56 -38.16
C SER A 625 -23.82 -41.11 -37.83
N ILE A 626 -24.85 -40.64 -38.54
CA ILE A 626 -26.26 -40.96 -38.25
C ILE A 626 -26.92 -41.53 -39.50
N THR A 627 -27.79 -42.52 -39.30
CA THR A 627 -28.71 -43.03 -40.31
C THR A 627 -30.15 -42.67 -39.91
N VAL A 628 -30.89 -41.99 -40.79
CA VAL A 628 -32.28 -41.54 -40.56
C VAL A 628 -33.15 -41.82 -41.78
N LYS A 629 -34.46 -41.80 -41.62
CA LYS A 629 -35.38 -41.89 -42.77
C LYS A 629 -35.54 -40.53 -43.43
N ALA A 630 -35.95 -40.52 -44.70
CA ALA A 630 -36.33 -39.28 -45.36
C ALA A 630 -37.51 -38.61 -44.61
N GLU A 631 -37.53 -37.28 -44.57
CA GLU A 631 -38.50 -36.43 -43.86
C GLU A 631 -38.37 -36.42 -42.32
N GLU A 632 -37.34 -37.06 -41.75
CA GLU A 632 -36.98 -36.89 -40.33
C GLU A 632 -35.94 -35.77 -40.15
N ASP A 633 -35.89 -35.21 -38.94
CA ASP A 633 -34.87 -34.24 -38.53
C ASP A 633 -33.77 -34.96 -37.74
N THR A 634 -32.55 -34.43 -37.75
CA THR A 634 -31.45 -34.97 -36.95
C THR A 634 -30.50 -33.89 -36.44
N THR A 635 -29.61 -34.25 -35.52
CA THR A 635 -28.64 -33.32 -34.95
C THR A 635 -27.27 -33.95 -34.80
N PHE A 636 -26.24 -33.26 -35.29
CA PHE A 636 -24.86 -33.55 -34.92
C PHE A 636 -24.45 -32.69 -33.74
N LYS A 637 -23.87 -33.31 -32.71
CA LYS A 637 -23.47 -32.63 -31.47
C LYS A 637 -22.02 -32.90 -31.16
N ILE A 638 -21.35 -31.88 -30.64
CA ILE A 638 -19.99 -31.97 -30.12
C ILE A 638 -19.91 -31.29 -28.75
N TYR A 639 -18.83 -31.57 -28.03
CA TYR A 639 -18.46 -30.83 -26.83
C TYR A 639 -17.00 -30.41 -26.95
N ALA A 640 -16.71 -29.13 -26.77
CA ALA A 640 -15.38 -28.56 -26.86
C ALA A 640 -15.07 -27.64 -25.67
N ILE A 641 -13.79 -27.56 -25.32
CA ILE A 641 -13.24 -26.66 -24.31
C ILE A 641 -12.23 -25.71 -24.97
N GLY A 642 -11.88 -24.61 -24.28
CA GLY A 642 -10.92 -23.62 -24.74
C GLY A 642 -11.33 -22.20 -24.37
N THR A 643 -10.46 -21.22 -24.56
CA THR A 643 -10.75 -19.82 -24.21
C THR A 643 -11.39 -19.05 -25.37
N ASN A 644 -12.60 -18.51 -25.14
CA ASN A 644 -13.42 -17.78 -26.12
C ASN A 644 -13.60 -18.56 -27.45
N ILE A 645 -14.04 -19.82 -27.34
CA ILE A 645 -14.21 -20.67 -28.52
C ILE A 645 -15.43 -20.29 -29.37
N ALA A 646 -15.33 -20.50 -30.67
CA ALA A 646 -16.42 -20.34 -31.63
C ALA A 646 -16.52 -21.54 -32.57
N TYR A 647 -17.75 -21.87 -32.99
CA TYR A 647 -18.09 -23.04 -33.78
C TYR A 647 -18.42 -22.64 -35.23
N GLN A 648 -18.00 -23.47 -36.18
CA GLN A 648 -18.41 -23.36 -37.59
C GLN A 648 -18.56 -24.76 -38.18
N TRP A 649 -19.81 -25.19 -38.40
CA TRP A 649 -20.08 -26.42 -39.14
C TRP A 649 -19.80 -26.24 -40.61
N GLN A 650 -19.25 -27.29 -41.23
CA GLN A 650 -18.83 -27.32 -42.62
C GLN A 650 -19.37 -28.57 -43.30
N ILE A 651 -19.73 -28.43 -44.58
CA ILE A 651 -20.10 -29.55 -45.46
C ILE A 651 -19.01 -29.78 -46.50
N LYS A 652 -18.76 -31.04 -46.84
CA LYS A 652 -17.79 -31.41 -47.85
C LYS A 652 -18.41 -31.34 -49.25
N ASN A 653 -17.75 -30.63 -50.16
CA ASN A 653 -18.05 -30.65 -51.61
C ASN A 653 -16.98 -31.46 -52.38
N ASP A 654 -17.02 -31.40 -53.71
CA ASP A 654 -16.18 -32.22 -54.62
C ASP A 654 -14.66 -32.16 -54.36
N GLN A 655 -14.15 -31.19 -53.59
CA GLN A 655 -12.72 -31.11 -53.21
C GLN A 655 -12.38 -30.30 -51.95
N SER A 656 -13.36 -29.65 -51.29
CA SER A 656 -13.12 -28.69 -50.21
C SER A 656 -14.22 -28.70 -49.13
N TRP A 657 -13.96 -28.05 -48.00
CA TRP A 657 -14.91 -27.83 -46.93
C TRP A 657 -15.52 -26.44 -47.02
N LEU A 658 -16.85 -26.35 -47.06
CA LEU A 658 -17.59 -25.10 -47.13
C LEU A 658 -18.28 -24.81 -45.80
N ASP A 659 -18.17 -23.57 -45.32
CA ASP A 659 -18.89 -23.09 -44.14
C ASP A 659 -20.41 -23.10 -44.37
N LEU A 660 -21.14 -23.76 -43.48
CA LEU A 660 -22.59 -23.75 -43.50
C LEU A 660 -23.13 -22.46 -42.88
N ALA A 661 -24.23 -21.96 -43.44
CA ALA A 661 -25.00 -20.85 -42.92
C ALA A 661 -26.40 -21.35 -42.51
N ASN A 662 -26.97 -20.76 -41.46
CA ASN A 662 -28.33 -21.11 -41.03
C ASN A 662 -29.34 -20.79 -42.15
N ASN A 663 -30.19 -21.74 -42.49
CA ASN A 663 -31.26 -21.63 -43.49
C ASN A 663 -32.43 -22.56 -43.13
N SER A 664 -33.30 -22.89 -44.08
CA SER A 664 -34.44 -23.79 -43.84
C SER A 664 -34.03 -25.24 -43.54
N THR A 665 -32.86 -25.67 -44.00
CA THR A 665 -32.36 -27.05 -43.85
C THR A 665 -31.36 -27.17 -42.69
N TYR A 666 -30.50 -26.18 -42.48
CA TYR A 666 -29.47 -26.19 -41.44
C TYR A 666 -29.76 -25.13 -40.38
N SER A 667 -29.75 -25.54 -39.11
CA SER A 667 -29.88 -24.63 -37.97
C SER A 667 -28.78 -24.91 -36.93
N GLY A 668 -28.37 -23.91 -36.15
CA GLY A 668 -27.33 -24.08 -35.12
C GLY A 668 -25.90 -24.24 -35.65
N VAL A 669 -25.61 -23.86 -36.91
CA VAL A 669 -24.30 -24.07 -37.58
C VAL A 669 -23.11 -23.37 -36.93
N ASN A 670 -23.37 -22.39 -36.04
CA ASN A 670 -22.36 -21.70 -35.23
C ASN A 670 -22.44 -22.07 -33.74
N THR A 671 -22.98 -23.25 -33.43
CA THR A 671 -23.11 -23.77 -32.06
C THR A 671 -22.58 -25.19 -31.94
N ALA A 672 -22.51 -25.69 -30.71
CA ALA A 672 -22.10 -27.07 -30.42
C ALA A 672 -23.04 -28.14 -30.99
N ALA A 673 -24.25 -27.77 -31.43
CA ALA A 673 -25.23 -28.68 -31.99
C ALA A 673 -25.82 -28.10 -33.29
N MET A 674 -25.55 -28.76 -34.41
CA MET A 674 -26.17 -28.43 -35.69
C MET A 674 -27.33 -29.37 -35.97
N GLU A 675 -28.50 -28.79 -36.21
CA GLU A 675 -29.71 -29.50 -36.62
C GLU A 675 -29.82 -29.47 -38.15
N ILE A 676 -30.29 -30.59 -38.70
CA ILE A 676 -30.62 -30.76 -40.11
C ILE A 676 -32.09 -31.16 -40.18
N SER A 677 -32.91 -30.31 -40.79
CA SER A 677 -34.35 -30.52 -40.95
C SER A 677 -34.73 -30.83 -42.39
N ASP A 678 -35.90 -31.46 -42.57
CA ASP A 678 -36.46 -31.81 -43.89
C ASP A 678 -35.49 -32.67 -44.74
N ILE A 679 -34.93 -33.73 -44.15
CA ILE A 679 -33.89 -34.55 -44.79
C ILE A 679 -34.44 -35.23 -46.06
N THR A 680 -33.80 -34.97 -47.21
CA THR A 680 -34.19 -35.51 -48.52
C THR A 680 -33.25 -36.62 -49.00
N LYS A 681 -33.73 -37.51 -49.87
CA LYS A 681 -32.93 -38.64 -50.43
C LYS A 681 -31.61 -38.20 -51.07
N THR A 682 -31.52 -36.97 -51.59
CA THR A 682 -30.30 -36.41 -52.21
C THR A 682 -29.21 -36.07 -51.21
N MET A 683 -29.50 -36.09 -49.90
CA MET A 683 -28.53 -35.82 -48.83
C MET A 683 -27.80 -37.10 -48.36
N ASN A 684 -28.13 -38.27 -48.92
CA ASN A 684 -27.47 -39.52 -48.58
C ASN A 684 -25.98 -39.48 -48.93
N GLY A 685 -25.14 -39.76 -47.93
CA GLY A 685 -23.68 -39.74 -48.06
C GLY A 685 -23.04 -38.37 -47.88
N MET A 686 -23.81 -37.32 -47.58
CA MET A 686 -23.24 -36.00 -47.27
C MET A 686 -22.36 -36.07 -46.02
N GLN A 687 -21.18 -35.45 -46.10
CA GLN A 687 -20.18 -35.45 -45.03
C GLN A 687 -20.08 -34.07 -44.38
N TYR A 688 -20.04 -34.05 -43.06
CA TYR A 688 -19.98 -32.85 -42.24
C TYR A 688 -18.80 -32.92 -41.27
N ARG A 689 -18.30 -31.75 -40.87
CA ARG A 689 -17.38 -31.58 -39.74
C ARG A 689 -17.63 -30.24 -39.06
N CYS A 690 -17.19 -30.07 -37.83
CA CYS A 690 -17.18 -28.78 -37.16
C CYS A 690 -15.74 -28.27 -37.00
N LYS A 691 -15.51 -27.00 -37.34
CA LYS A 691 -14.27 -26.27 -37.04
C LYS A 691 -14.47 -25.48 -35.75
N ILE A 692 -13.56 -25.63 -34.80
CA ILE A 692 -13.52 -24.84 -33.57
C ILE A 692 -12.34 -23.90 -33.60
N THR A 693 -12.62 -22.61 -33.45
CA THR A 693 -11.63 -21.54 -33.33
C THR A 693 -11.64 -20.99 -31.90
N GLY A 694 -10.60 -20.28 -31.48
CA GLY A 694 -10.56 -19.64 -30.17
C GLY A 694 -9.44 -18.60 -30.06
N THR A 695 -9.21 -18.12 -28.83
CA THR A 695 -8.16 -17.12 -28.55
C THR A 695 -6.76 -17.64 -28.89
N CYS A 696 -6.55 -18.95 -28.70
CA CYS A 696 -5.27 -19.62 -28.89
C CYS A 696 -5.33 -20.59 -30.07
N GLN A 697 -4.20 -20.76 -30.75
CA GLN A 697 -4.02 -21.72 -31.84
C GLN A 697 -3.37 -23.01 -31.30
N PRO A 698 -3.52 -24.15 -31.99
CA PRO A 698 -4.24 -24.34 -33.25
C PRO A 698 -5.77 -24.42 -33.08
N ASP A 699 -6.51 -24.08 -34.13
CA ASP A 699 -7.91 -24.48 -34.30
C ASP A 699 -8.05 -26.02 -34.26
N ASP A 700 -9.19 -26.53 -33.79
CA ASP A 700 -9.49 -27.96 -33.76
C ASP A 700 -10.63 -28.31 -34.73
N TYR A 701 -10.63 -29.54 -35.24
CA TYR A 701 -11.61 -30.03 -36.21
C TYR A 701 -12.23 -31.33 -35.74
N SER A 702 -13.55 -31.43 -35.84
CA SER A 702 -14.24 -32.69 -35.52
C SER A 702 -13.85 -33.78 -36.52
N GLU A 703 -14.03 -35.02 -36.09
CA GLU A 703 -14.09 -36.15 -37.01
C GLU A 703 -15.16 -35.93 -38.08
N ILE A 704 -14.93 -36.52 -39.24
CA ILE A 704 -15.87 -36.45 -40.37
C ILE A 704 -17.05 -37.37 -40.08
N VAL A 705 -18.25 -36.79 -40.05
CA VAL A 705 -19.50 -37.55 -39.90
C VAL A 705 -20.28 -37.60 -41.20
N THR A 706 -20.92 -38.73 -41.46
CA THR A 706 -21.73 -38.95 -42.67
C THR A 706 -23.20 -39.05 -42.28
N LEU A 707 -24.06 -38.34 -43.02
CA LEU A 707 -25.50 -38.53 -42.98
C LEU A 707 -25.88 -39.63 -43.98
N SER A 708 -26.36 -40.76 -43.47
CA SER A 708 -26.90 -41.85 -44.29
C SER A 708 -28.41 -41.84 -44.23
N ILE A 709 -29.05 -42.20 -45.34
CA ILE A 709 -30.50 -42.36 -45.38
C ILE A 709 -30.81 -43.83 -45.38
N ASP A 710 -31.59 -44.26 -44.39
CA ASP A 710 -32.02 -45.65 -44.27
C ASP A 710 -32.97 -45.99 -45.42
N ASN A 711 -32.39 -46.59 -46.46
CA ASN A 711 -33.13 -47.13 -47.60
C ASN A 711 -33.53 -48.60 -47.38
N THR A 712 -33.52 -49.12 -46.14
CA THR A 712 -33.93 -50.52 -45.91
C THR A 712 -35.43 -50.72 -46.18
N LEU A 713 -35.70 -51.23 -47.38
CA LEU A 713 -36.76 -52.17 -47.60
C LEU A 713 -36.18 -53.58 -47.42
N ILE A 714 -36.86 -54.39 -46.60
CA ILE A 714 -36.79 -55.85 -46.42
C ILE A 714 -36.23 -56.31 -45.07
N ALA A 715 -37.10 -56.92 -44.26
CA ALA A 715 -36.76 -57.84 -43.19
C ALA A 715 -36.78 -59.28 -43.73
N GLU A 716 -35.67 -60.02 -43.60
CA GLU A 716 -35.63 -61.48 -43.83
C GLU A 716 -36.27 -62.22 -42.64
N ILE A 717 -37.12 -63.20 -42.90
CA ILE A 717 -37.61 -64.19 -41.92
C ILE A 717 -37.46 -65.58 -42.55
N GLY A 718 -36.56 -66.41 -42.01
CA GLY A 718 -36.62 -67.88 -42.16
C GLY A 718 -35.53 -68.56 -42.98
N SER A 719 -34.90 -69.54 -42.33
CA SER A 719 -33.75 -70.38 -42.74
C SER A 719 -34.12 -71.65 -43.52
N SER A 720 -33.31 -71.99 -44.53
CA SER A 720 -32.67 -73.31 -44.73
C SER A 720 -32.03 -73.47 -46.13
N LEU A 721 -32.38 -72.62 -47.10
CA LEU A 721 -31.68 -72.49 -48.40
C LEU A 721 -30.78 -71.25 -48.44
N ASN A 722 -29.68 -71.26 -47.66
CA ASN A 722 -28.83 -70.08 -47.47
C ASN A 722 -27.93 -69.72 -48.67
N ASN A 723 -27.84 -70.59 -49.69
CA ASN A 723 -26.90 -70.43 -50.80
C ASN A 723 -27.52 -69.76 -52.05
N ILE A 724 -28.82 -69.50 -52.06
CA ILE A 724 -29.46 -68.70 -53.12
C ILE A 724 -29.06 -67.23 -52.92
N LYS A 725 -28.36 -66.65 -53.90
CA LYS A 725 -28.01 -65.21 -53.88
C LYS A 725 -29.15 -64.41 -54.49
N ILE A 726 -29.50 -63.31 -53.83
CA ILE A 726 -30.55 -62.41 -54.29
C ILE A 726 -29.86 -61.10 -54.68
N ILE A 727 -30.11 -60.63 -55.90
CA ILE A 727 -29.67 -59.33 -56.37
C ILE A 727 -30.93 -58.53 -56.64
N ASN A 728 -31.13 -57.43 -55.92
CA ASN A 728 -32.25 -56.52 -56.15
C ASN A 728 -31.74 -55.19 -56.68
N ASN A 729 -32.38 -54.66 -57.72
CA ASN A 729 -32.19 -53.29 -58.19
C ASN A 729 -33.56 -52.60 -58.28
N GLU A 730 -33.57 -51.32 -58.64
CA GLU A 730 -34.78 -50.48 -58.62
C GLU A 730 -35.92 -50.99 -59.54
N GLU A 731 -35.65 -51.92 -60.46
CA GLU A 731 -36.63 -52.41 -61.44
C GLU A 731 -36.85 -53.94 -61.41
N MET A 732 -36.01 -54.72 -60.72
CA MET A 732 -36.00 -56.18 -60.83
C MET A 732 -35.36 -56.88 -59.62
N THR A 733 -35.98 -57.97 -59.15
CA THR A 733 -35.36 -58.93 -58.22
C THR A 733 -34.85 -60.15 -58.98
N SER A 734 -33.56 -60.44 -58.90
CA SER A 734 -32.91 -61.61 -59.50
C SER A 734 -32.50 -62.62 -58.43
N LEU A 735 -32.81 -63.90 -58.65
CA LEU A 735 -32.45 -65.02 -57.79
C LEU A 735 -31.41 -65.88 -58.51
N ILE A 736 -30.26 -66.10 -57.90
CA ILE A 736 -29.21 -66.95 -58.43
C ILE A 736 -29.25 -68.27 -57.68
N MET A 737 -29.58 -69.34 -58.39
CA MET A 737 -29.64 -70.68 -57.82
C MET A 737 -28.23 -71.25 -57.63
N PRO A 738 -27.95 -71.91 -56.49
CA PRO A 738 -26.59 -72.34 -56.14
C PRO A 738 -26.13 -73.58 -56.90
N ASP A 739 -27.05 -74.37 -57.44
CA ASP A 739 -26.79 -75.62 -58.14
C ASP A 739 -27.83 -75.87 -59.23
N ASN A 740 -27.72 -76.99 -59.95
CA ASN A 740 -28.64 -77.36 -61.03
C ASN A 740 -29.83 -78.21 -60.54
N ASN A 741 -30.14 -78.23 -59.24
CA ASN A 741 -31.35 -78.87 -58.74
C ASN A 741 -32.60 -78.14 -59.23
N GLN A 742 -33.74 -78.82 -59.19
CA GLN A 742 -35.01 -78.26 -59.60
C GLN A 742 -35.64 -77.47 -58.46
N TYR A 743 -35.82 -76.16 -58.65
CA TYR A 743 -36.45 -75.25 -57.69
C TYR A 743 -37.83 -74.82 -58.17
N THR A 744 -38.80 -74.85 -57.27
CA THR A 744 -40.13 -74.25 -57.44
C THR A 744 -40.18 -72.93 -56.71
N ILE A 745 -40.56 -71.86 -57.43
CA ILE A 745 -40.67 -70.50 -56.91
C ILE A 745 -42.14 -70.08 -57.02
N LYS A 746 -42.77 -69.80 -55.88
CA LYS A 746 -44.12 -69.27 -55.78
C LYS A 746 -44.07 -67.81 -55.38
N LEU A 747 -44.65 -66.95 -56.20
CA LEU A 747 -44.90 -65.56 -55.83
C LEU A 747 -46.28 -65.46 -55.21
N LEU A 748 -46.36 -64.89 -54.01
CA LEU A 748 -47.58 -64.66 -53.25
C LEU A 748 -47.75 -63.14 -53.10
N ASN A 749 -48.97 -62.62 -53.20
CA ASN A 749 -49.25 -61.20 -52.91
C ASN A 749 -49.37 -60.96 -51.40
N SER A 750 -49.63 -59.71 -51.01
CA SER A 750 -49.73 -59.27 -49.61
C SER A 750 -50.81 -59.98 -48.77
N ILE A 751 -51.78 -60.64 -49.41
CA ILE A 751 -52.84 -61.43 -48.74
C ILE A 751 -52.61 -62.96 -48.84
N GLY A 752 -51.43 -63.39 -49.31
CA GLY A 752 -51.03 -64.80 -49.37
C GLY A 752 -51.60 -65.59 -50.56
N GLN A 753 -52.20 -64.92 -51.54
CA GLN A 753 -52.66 -65.59 -52.76
C GLN A 753 -51.51 -65.78 -53.74
N CYS A 754 -51.42 -66.96 -54.35
CA CYS A 754 -50.39 -67.27 -55.34
C CYS A 754 -50.65 -66.54 -56.65
N VAL A 755 -49.74 -65.64 -56.98
CA VAL A 755 -49.73 -64.79 -58.18
C VAL A 755 -49.10 -65.53 -59.35
N SER A 756 -48.02 -66.28 -59.09
CA SER A 756 -47.36 -67.09 -60.12
C SER A 756 -46.57 -68.24 -59.50
N VAL A 757 -46.40 -69.33 -60.25
CA VAL A 757 -45.52 -70.45 -59.92
C VAL A 757 -44.61 -70.72 -61.10
N SER A 758 -43.31 -70.83 -60.83
CA SER A 758 -42.29 -71.14 -61.83
C SER A 758 -41.40 -72.27 -61.33
N THR A 759 -40.91 -73.10 -62.25
CA THR A 759 -39.95 -74.17 -61.93
C THR A 759 -38.71 -74.00 -62.80
N ILE A 760 -37.55 -73.99 -62.18
CA ILE A 760 -36.25 -73.78 -62.84
C ILE A 760 -35.22 -74.80 -62.37
N SER A 761 -34.17 -75.02 -63.16
CA SER A 761 -33.04 -75.87 -62.81
C SER A 761 -31.73 -75.11 -63.02
N GLY A 762 -31.18 -74.57 -61.93
CA GLY A 762 -29.97 -73.73 -61.97
C GLY A 762 -30.09 -72.40 -62.73
N GLY A 763 -29.11 -71.51 -62.54
CA GLY A 763 -29.03 -70.22 -63.23
C GLY A 763 -29.68 -69.04 -62.49
N ILE A 764 -29.94 -67.95 -63.23
CA ILE A 764 -30.53 -66.70 -62.71
C ILE A 764 -32.01 -66.65 -63.09
N TYR A 765 -32.86 -66.36 -62.11
CA TYR A 765 -34.30 -66.17 -62.30
C TYR A 765 -34.71 -64.75 -61.91
N ASN A 766 -35.29 -64.04 -62.87
CA ASN A 766 -35.69 -62.64 -62.68
C ASN A 766 -37.19 -62.55 -62.40
N VAL A 767 -37.54 -61.78 -61.39
CA VAL A 767 -38.90 -61.52 -60.97
C VAL A 767 -39.23 -60.08 -61.34
N ASN A 768 -40.09 -59.93 -62.35
CA ASN A 768 -40.69 -58.63 -62.69
C ASN A 768 -41.97 -58.45 -61.89
N LEU A 769 -41.96 -57.48 -60.98
CA LEU A 769 -43.08 -57.18 -60.09
C LEU A 769 -43.71 -55.85 -60.48
N LYS A 770 -45.00 -55.67 -60.17
CA LYS A 770 -45.62 -54.35 -60.09
C LYS A 770 -45.45 -53.80 -58.67
N ASN A 771 -45.74 -52.53 -58.45
CA ASN A 771 -45.62 -51.92 -57.13
C ASN A 771 -46.58 -52.62 -56.15
N GLY A 772 -46.06 -53.02 -55.00
CA GLY A 772 -46.79 -53.79 -54.00
C GLY A 772 -45.90 -54.67 -53.13
N LEU A 773 -46.50 -55.27 -52.11
CA LEU A 773 -45.86 -56.23 -51.21
C LEU A 773 -46.13 -57.66 -51.68
N TYR A 774 -45.06 -58.45 -51.80
CA TYR A 774 -45.07 -59.84 -52.21
C TYR A 774 -44.26 -60.73 -51.26
N LEU A 775 -44.57 -62.01 -51.23
CA LEU A 775 -43.77 -63.06 -50.59
C LEU A 775 -43.36 -64.07 -51.66
N LEU A 776 -42.08 -64.35 -51.75
CA LEU A 776 -41.51 -65.28 -52.70
C LEU A 776 -41.05 -66.54 -51.95
N HIS A 777 -41.78 -67.63 -52.16
CA HIS A 777 -41.54 -68.92 -51.53
C HIS A 777 -40.80 -69.83 -52.50
N ILE A 778 -39.59 -70.24 -52.14
CA ILE A 778 -38.69 -71.07 -52.95
C ILE A 778 -38.53 -72.42 -52.27
N THR A 779 -38.60 -73.52 -53.02
CA THR A 779 -38.33 -74.87 -52.51
C THR A 779 -37.70 -75.76 -53.56
N ASP A 780 -36.79 -76.66 -53.16
CA ASP A 780 -36.23 -77.73 -54.00
C ASP A 780 -36.95 -79.09 -53.80
N GLY A 781 -38.08 -79.07 -53.07
CA GLY A 781 -38.83 -80.25 -52.67
C GLY A 781 -38.35 -80.91 -51.37
N LYS A 782 -37.22 -80.48 -50.79
CA LYS A 782 -36.69 -80.95 -49.50
C LYS A 782 -36.57 -79.84 -48.47
N GLN A 783 -36.23 -78.64 -48.91
CA GLN A 783 -36.05 -77.44 -48.10
C GLN A 783 -36.83 -76.27 -48.70
N GLU A 784 -37.09 -75.24 -47.89
CA GLU A 784 -37.80 -74.05 -48.33
C GLU A 784 -37.19 -72.76 -47.77
N ARG A 785 -37.37 -71.66 -48.51
CA ARG A 785 -37.02 -70.31 -48.11
C ARG A 785 -38.10 -69.35 -48.58
N VAL A 786 -38.51 -68.45 -47.69
CA VAL A 786 -39.51 -67.42 -47.99
C VAL A 786 -38.85 -66.05 -47.91
N ILE A 787 -39.04 -65.23 -48.93
CA ILE A 787 -38.45 -63.90 -49.06
C ILE A 787 -39.57 -62.89 -49.18
N LYS A 788 -39.59 -61.88 -48.32
CA LYS A 788 -40.51 -60.75 -48.45
C LYS A 788 -39.92 -59.73 -49.43
N ILE A 789 -40.65 -59.40 -50.49
CA ILE A 789 -40.25 -58.41 -51.50
C ILE A 789 -41.28 -57.29 -51.50
N VAL A 790 -40.82 -56.05 -51.34
CA VAL A 790 -41.67 -54.88 -51.59
C VAL A 790 -41.11 -54.19 -52.82
N ASN A 791 -41.95 -54.06 -53.85
CA ASN A 791 -41.62 -53.27 -55.03
C ASN A 791 -42.33 -51.93 -54.90
N LEU A 792 -41.59 -50.82 -54.96
CA LEU A 792 -42.14 -49.48 -54.65
C LEU A 792 -42.63 -48.74 -55.87
#